data_AF-A0A085ZGG9-F1
#
_entry.id   AF-A0A085ZGG9-F1
#
_cell.length_a   1.000
_cell.length_b   1.000
_cell.length_c   1.000
_cell.angle_alpha   90.00
_cell.angle_beta   90.00
_cell.angle_gamma   90.00
#
_symmetry.space_group_name_H-M   'P 1'
#
loop_
_entity.id
_entity.type
_entity.pdbx_description
1 polymer ?
#
loop_
_entity_poly.entity_id
_entity_poly.type
_entity_poly.pdbx_seq_one_letter_code
_entity_poly.pdbx_strand_id
1 'polypeptide(L)'
;MKKFFLHITVLIISVFSFSAKAQNKINVTNLQCEMLNNPEGIDVLQPRLSWQIKADVNDVKQIAYHIIIASTLENLNANNPDLWDSGKVDSNESVNIIYNGKVLTNRQNAFWKVKIWTNKGEFESAEKAFFSMGILNYADWKSTRWIGYEKASSGDSISQYSRLSARYLRKEINLKKQVKNAKVYIIGMGLYELYINGNKIGNQVLAPVPTDYTKNVKYNVFDVTSELKEGKNMLGTILGNGRFFTMRQDYKPYKIKTFGYPKMALQLFVEYTDGSKDIIRTDDSWKVTTNGPILSNNEYDGEDYDARKELVNWNTTNFDDKNWVNAEYVQEPGGFYEAQMTPNMKVMGEVKPISIKQTPKGTYILDMGQNMVGWLQLKVKGKSGDKVTLKFAESLQADGSLYIENLRDARTTDHYILKGEGEEIWEPRFIFHGFRFVEVLGFPTKPVLDNFLGKVVYDDIKTTGTFESSDATMNQIFKNAYWGIRGNYKGMPIDCPQRNERQPWLGDRTTGAYGESFIFDNQTLYAKWLDDIKNAQTADGGIPDVAPAFWRYYGDNVTWPGTYITVADMLYQQFADKKVIEKHYPSMKKWMVYMEKNYLVKDLMTKDKYGDWCVPPESLELIHSKDSARTTNGELIASAFYYHLLQKMKKFATISNAGNGDVEYYEDLSQKIKSAFNAKFFNSKTNNYANNTVTANLLPLRFGMVPENLEEKVFENIIHEVEVTYKGHISTGVIGTQFLMRALSEFGRPDLSYKLASNNTYPSWGYMAKNGATTIWELWNGNTADPKMNSQNHVMLLGDLLIWYYENIAGIKSNPETPGFKQIIMKPDFSVGLTYVNASYESIYGLIKSDWKKDKKALVWSITIPANTSAAVYLPTENASNITINNQKLIKTSNQFKTEKGNLVLTLPSGSYVLNVK
;
A
#
# COMPACT_ATOMS: atom_id res chain seq x y z
N MET A 1 12.86 -54.34 -43.12
CA MET A 1 13.32 -53.92 -41.78
C MET A 1 14.00 -52.54 -41.74
N LYS A 2 14.97 -52.21 -42.61
CA LYS A 2 15.66 -50.88 -42.58
C LYS A 2 14.74 -49.66 -42.76
N LYS A 3 13.72 -49.72 -43.64
CA LYS A 3 12.77 -48.61 -43.83
C LYS A 3 11.83 -48.39 -42.63
N PHE A 4 11.51 -49.45 -41.88
CA PHE A 4 10.66 -49.39 -40.68
C PHE A 4 11.39 -48.71 -39.51
N PHE A 5 12.67 -49.05 -39.31
CA PHE A 5 13.52 -48.37 -38.33
C PHE A 5 13.74 -46.90 -38.66
N LEU A 6 13.93 -46.54 -39.93
CA LEU A 6 14.10 -45.13 -40.32
C LEU A 6 12.85 -44.28 -40.02
N HIS A 7 11.64 -44.83 -40.20
CA HIS A 7 10.40 -44.12 -39.87
C HIS A 7 10.20 -44.00 -38.36
N ILE A 8 10.57 -45.01 -37.57
CA ILE A 8 10.55 -44.95 -36.11
C ILE A 8 11.59 -43.96 -35.58
N THR A 9 12.80 -43.91 -36.14
CA THR A 9 13.83 -42.95 -35.73
C THR A 9 13.45 -41.52 -36.09
N VAL A 10 12.84 -41.27 -37.25
CA VAL A 10 12.33 -39.94 -37.63
C VAL A 10 11.12 -39.54 -36.77
N LEU A 11 10.21 -40.47 -36.43
CA LEU A 11 9.10 -40.23 -35.51
C LEU A 11 9.61 -39.94 -34.08
N ILE A 12 10.62 -40.68 -33.60
CA ILE A 12 11.24 -40.45 -32.29
C ILE A 12 11.98 -39.10 -32.26
N ILE A 13 12.77 -38.76 -33.29
CA ILE A 13 13.49 -37.47 -33.37
C ILE A 13 12.51 -36.29 -33.48
N SER A 14 11.40 -36.43 -34.19
CA SER A 14 10.35 -35.40 -34.25
C SER A 14 9.59 -35.25 -32.94
N VAL A 15 9.30 -36.35 -32.23
CA VAL A 15 8.70 -36.31 -30.87
C VAL A 15 9.67 -35.67 -29.86
N PHE A 16 10.97 -35.98 -29.92
CA PHE A 16 11.99 -35.32 -29.08
C PHE A 16 12.18 -33.83 -29.45
N SER A 17 12.08 -33.45 -30.72
CA SER A 17 12.19 -32.06 -31.17
C SER A 17 10.97 -31.20 -30.79
N PHE A 18 9.77 -31.79 -30.72
CA PHE A 18 8.57 -31.10 -30.22
C PHE A 18 8.58 -30.96 -28.69
N SER A 19 9.11 -31.95 -27.97
CA SER A 19 9.30 -31.86 -26.51
C SER A 19 10.34 -30.80 -26.11
N ALA A 20 11.46 -30.71 -26.84
CA ALA A 20 12.49 -29.69 -26.60
C ALA A 20 12.04 -28.25 -26.94
N LYS A 21 11.15 -28.06 -27.93
CA LYS A 21 10.59 -26.73 -28.27
C LYS A 21 9.52 -26.24 -27.29
N ALA A 22 8.84 -27.13 -26.58
CA ALA A 22 7.90 -26.75 -25.51
C ALA A 22 8.63 -26.29 -24.23
N GLN A 23 9.85 -26.78 -24.00
CA GLN A 23 10.65 -26.48 -22.81
C GLN A 23 11.11 -25.01 -22.72
N ASN A 24 11.26 -24.30 -23.85
CA ASN A 24 11.65 -22.88 -23.86
C ASN A 24 10.47 -21.90 -23.61
N LYS A 25 9.26 -22.38 -23.34
CA LYS A 25 8.04 -21.54 -23.25
C LYS A 25 7.39 -21.51 -21.88
N ILE A 26 7.88 -22.27 -20.91
CA ILE A 26 7.36 -22.30 -19.52
C ILE A 26 8.53 -22.10 -18.57
N ASN A 27 8.42 -21.13 -17.67
CA ASN A 27 9.45 -20.81 -16.69
C ASN A 27 8.84 -20.61 -15.31
N VAL A 28 9.59 -21.00 -14.26
CA VAL A 28 9.25 -20.67 -12.88
C VAL A 28 10.03 -19.42 -12.48
N THR A 29 9.31 -18.39 -12.08
CA THR A 29 9.85 -17.04 -11.84
C THR A 29 9.26 -16.43 -10.58
N ASN A 30 9.79 -15.26 -10.17
CA ASN A 30 9.27 -14.49 -9.03
C ASN A 30 9.14 -15.34 -7.76
N LEU A 31 10.24 -16.00 -7.39
CA LEU A 31 10.33 -16.74 -6.14
C LEU A 31 10.35 -15.74 -4.98
N GLN A 32 9.43 -15.89 -4.04
CA GLN A 32 9.24 -14.96 -2.94
C GLN A 32 9.13 -15.70 -1.61
N CYS A 33 9.63 -15.05 -0.55
CA CYS A 33 9.47 -15.48 0.84
C CYS A 33 8.68 -14.39 1.57
N GLU A 34 7.54 -14.75 2.16
CA GLU A 34 6.61 -13.79 2.78
C GLU A 34 6.19 -12.66 1.82
N MET A 35 6.04 -12.98 0.53
CA MET A 35 5.78 -12.04 -0.58
C MET A 35 6.85 -10.96 -0.79
N LEU A 36 8.02 -11.14 -0.20
CA LEU A 36 9.19 -10.29 -0.40
C LEU A 36 10.21 -11.00 -1.30
N ASN A 37 10.93 -10.21 -2.09
CA ASN A 37 12.01 -10.69 -2.94
C ASN A 37 13.29 -10.77 -2.11
N ASN A 38 13.83 -11.97 -1.93
CA ASN A 38 15.08 -12.22 -1.22
C ASN A 38 15.23 -11.47 0.13
N PRO A 39 14.25 -11.56 1.05
CA PRO A 39 14.24 -10.74 2.25
C PRO A 39 15.38 -11.08 3.22
N GLU A 40 15.98 -10.03 3.78
CA GLU A 40 17.04 -10.10 4.76
C GLU A 40 16.47 -9.94 6.18
N GLY A 41 16.76 -10.90 7.05
CA GLY A 41 16.49 -10.79 8.48
C GLY A 41 15.03 -10.88 8.90
N ILE A 42 14.28 -11.86 8.39
CA ILE A 42 12.87 -12.09 8.76
C ILE A 42 12.73 -12.77 10.13
N ASP A 43 11.66 -12.47 10.86
CA ASP A 43 11.36 -13.10 12.17
C ASP A 43 10.29 -14.20 12.08
N VAL A 44 9.78 -14.50 10.89
CA VAL A 44 8.76 -15.55 10.68
C VAL A 44 9.43 -16.93 10.69
N LEU A 45 9.24 -17.69 11.77
CA LEU A 45 9.90 -19.00 11.98
C LEU A 45 9.48 -20.10 10.99
N GLN A 46 8.28 -19.99 10.43
CA GLN A 46 7.77 -20.87 9.37
C GLN A 46 7.39 -20.00 8.17
N PRO A 47 8.38 -19.47 7.45
CA PRO A 47 8.12 -18.55 6.36
C PRO A 47 7.36 -19.23 5.22
N ARG A 48 6.58 -18.43 4.49
CA ARG A 48 5.76 -18.85 3.37
C ARG A 48 6.48 -18.57 2.06
N LEU A 49 6.52 -19.57 1.18
CA LEU A 49 7.19 -19.51 -0.11
C LEU A 49 6.17 -19.47 -1.25
N SER A 50 6.41 -18.62 -2.23
CA SER A 50 5.55 -18.45 -3.41
C SER A 50 6.39 -18.42 -4.67
N TRP A 51 5.81 -18.86 -5.78
CA TRP A 51 6.40 -18.75 -7.12
C TRP A 51 5.32 -18.56 -8.17
N GLN A 52 5.68 -17.88 -9.26
CA GLN A 52 4.84 -17.75 -10.43
C GLN A 52 5.29 -18.70 -11.54
N ILE A 53 4.34 -19.09 -12.38
CA ILE A 53 4.61 -19.87 -13.58
C ILE A 53 4.29 -18.97 -14.77
N LYS A 54 5.32 -18.62 -15.54
CA LYS A 54 5.16 -17.87 -16.79
C LYS A 54 5.09 -18.85 -17.95
N ALA A 55 4.06 -18.72 -18.79
CA ALA A 55 3.86 -19.62 -19.93
C ALA A 55 3.38 -18.90 -21.19
N ASP A 56 4.00 -19.21 -22.33
CA ASP A 56 3.59 -18.74 -23.67
C ASP A 56 2.71 -19.77 -24.41
N VAL A 57 2.12 -20.70 -23.66
CA VAL A 57 1.21 -21.75 -24.14
C VAL A 57 -0.01 -21.85 -23.23
N ASN A 58 -1.15 -22.24 -23.79
CA ASN A 58 -2.40 -22.35 -23.05
C ASN A 58 -2.46 -23.65 -22.23
N ASP A 59 -3.34 -23.63 -21.22
CA ASP A 59 -3.66 -24.74 -20.32
C ASP A 59 -2.42 -25.30 -19.61
N VAL A 60 -1.64 -24.43 -18.98
CA VAL A 60 -0.57 -24.83 -18.05
C VAL A 60 -1.13 -24.85 -16.63
N LYS A 61 -1.04 -26.01 -15.99
CA LYS A 61 -1.46 -26.25 -14.60
C LYS A 61 -0.38 -27.00 -13.85
N GLN A 62 -0.07 -26.55 -12.63
CA GLN A 62 0.80 -27.30 -11.74
C GLN A 62 0.04 -28.51 -11.17
N ILE A 63 0.74 -29.63 -11.05
CA ILE A 63 0.24 -30.89 -10.48
C ILE A 63 1.01 -31.26 -9.22
N ALA A 64 2.32 -30.95 -9.18
CA ALA A 64 3.16 -31.18 -8.02
C ALA A 64 4.29 -30.16 -7.94
N TYR A 65 4.92 -30.04 -6.76
CA TYR A 65 6.13 -29.26 -6.54
C TYR A 65 7.15 -30.03 -5.69
N HIS A 66 8.40 -29.56 -5.70
CA HIS A 66 9.50 -30.02 -4.86
C HIS A 66 10.38 -28.82 -4.51
N ILE A 67 10.38 -28.44 -3.23
CA ILE A 67 11.18 -27.34 -2.69
C ILE A 67 12.43 -27.93 -2.05
N ILE A 68 13.58 -27.32 -2.38
CA ILE A 68 14.89 -27.69 -1.85
C ILE A 68 15.48 -26.44 -1.21
N ILE A 69 15.81 -26.51 0.08
CA ILE A 69 16.40 -25.43 0.86
C ILE A 69 17.67 -25.89 1.55
N ALA A 70 18.72 -25.08 1.41
CA ALA A 70 20.01 -25.30 2.05
C ALA A 70 20.53 -24.04 2.75
N SER A 71 21.42 -24.22 3.73
CA SER A 71 21.99 -23.12 4.53
C SER A 71 23.06 -22.32 3.78
N THR A 72 23.66 -22.90 2.75
CA THR A 72 24.62 -22.23 1.86
C THR A 72 24.27 -22.45 0.40
N LEU A 73 24.76 -21.54 -0.45
CA LEU A 73 24.59 -21.66 -1.89
C LEU A 73 25.35 -22.88 -2.44
N GLU A 74 26.50 -23.26 -1.87
CA GLU A 74 27.22 -24.46 -2.30
C GLU A 74 26.40 -25.73 -2.04
N ASN A 75 25.80 -25.86 -0.85
CA ASN A 75 24.93 -27.00 -0.52
C ASN A 75 23.71 -27.06 -1.44
N LEU A 76 23.08 -25.92 -1.74
CA LEU A 76 21.96 -25.89 -2.69
C LEU A 76 22.39 -26.34 -4.09
N ASN A 77 23.56 -25.90 -4.56
CA ASN A 77 24.11 -26.27 -5.86
C ASN A 77 24.44 -27.76 -5.96
N ALA A 78 24.90 -28.35 -4.86
CA ALA A 78 25.16 -29.78 -4.74
C ALA A 78 23.88 -30.63 -4.54
N ASN A 79 22.69 -30.02 -4.51
CA ASN A 79 21.42 -30.66 -4.12
C ASN A 79 21.53 -31.38 -2.77
N ASN A 80 22.17 -30.74 -1.78
CA ASN A 80 22.27 -31.20 -0.40
C ASN A 80 21.38 -30.31 0.51
N PRO A 81 20.07 -30.59 0.60
CA PRO A 81 19.11 -29.79 1.36
C PRO A 81 19.26 -30.00 2.88
N ASP A 82 20.23 -29.34 3.49
CA ASP A 82 20.47 -29.47 4.93
C ASP A 82 19.41 -28.77 5.81
N LEU A 83 18.54 -27.93 5.23
CA LEU A 83 17.43 -27.27 5.93
C LEU A 83 16.07 -27.89 5.65
N TRP A 84 15.71 -28.05 4.37
CA TRP A 84 14.43 -28.64 3.99
C TRP A 84 14.47 -29.29 2.61
N ASP A 85 13.94 -30.50 2.55
CA ASP A 85 13.56 -31.19 1.33
C ASP A 85 12.08 -31.55 1.45
N SER A 86 11.23 -30.97 0.60
CA SER A 86 9.79 -31.30 0.64
C SER A 86 9.48 -32.67 0.05
N GLY A 87 10.41 -33.28 -0.67
CA GLY A 87 10.13 -34.30 -1.67
C GLY A 87 9.17 -33.79 -2.75
N LYS A 88 8.69 -34.70 -3.60
CA LYS A 88 7.60 -34.38 -4.53
C LYS A 88 6.28 -34.36 -3.77
N VAL A 89 5.63 -33.20 -3.73
CA VAL A 89 4.31 -32.99 -3.12
C VAL A 89 3.26 -32.84 -4.21
N ASP A 90 2.28 -33.74 -4.25
CA ASP A 90 1.17 -33.69 -5.20
C ASP A 90 0.19 -32.57 -4.80
N SER A 91 0.45 -31.36 -5.31
CA SER A 91 -0.34 -30.17 -5.06
C SER A 91 -0.21 -29.16 -6.21
N ASN A 92 -1.32 -28.52 -6.52
CA ASN A 92 -1.41 -27.41 -7.48
C ASN A 92 -1.20 -26.03 -6.82
N GLU A 93 -0.85 -25.98 -5.53
CA GLU A 93 -0.57 -24.74 -4.83
C GLU A 93 0.83 -24.21 -5.16
N SER A 94 0.93 -22.91 -5.41
CA SER A 94 2.19 -22.22 -5.74
C SER A 94 2.37 -20.92 -4.97
N VAL A 95 1.49 -20.67 -4.00
CA VAL A 95 1.39 -19.42 -3.26
C VAL A 95 1.29 -19.77 -1.78
N ASN A 96 2.07 -19.07 -0.94
CA ASN A 96 2.03 -19.20 0.51
C ASN A 96 2.32 -20.62 1.05
N ILE A 97 3.21 -21.38 0.40
CA ILE A 97 3.62 -22.71 0.88
C ILE A 97 4.44 -22.56 2.16
N ILE A 98 3.92 -23.06 3.27
CA ILE A 98 4.55 -22.94 4.60
C ILE A 98 5.80 -23.82 4.64
N TYR A 99 6.93 -23.23 5.02
CA TYR A 99 8.16 -23.95 5.32
C TYR A 99 7.93 -25.02 6.38
N ASN A 100 8.29 -26.26 6.06
CA ASN A 100 8.11 -27.43 6.94
C ASN A 100 9.41 -28.22 7.12
N GLY A 101 10.54 -27.52 7.14
CA GLY A 101 11.87 -28.11 7.35
C GLY A 101 12.33 -28.07 8.80
N LYS A 102 13.65 -28.15 8.98
CA LYS A 102 14.29 -27.99 10.30
C LYS A 102 13.99 -26.62 10.89
N VAL A 103 13.89 -26.54 12.22
CA VAL A 103 13.71 -25.27 12.91
C VAL A 103 14.79 -24.28 12.51
N LEU A 104 14.37 -23.13 11.98
CA LEU A 104 15.27 -22.06 11.57
C LEU A 104 15.83 -21.35 12.79
N THR A 105 17.13 -21.05 12.74
CA THR A 105 17.88 -20.50 13.87
C THR A 105 18.28 -19.04 13.61
N ASN A 106 18.75 -18.39 14.68
CA ASN A 106 19.07 -16.96 14.66
C ASN A 106 20.12 -16.62 13.58
N ARG A 107 19.86 -15.59 12.76
CA ARG A 107 20.73 -15.13 11.65
C ARG A 107 21.04 -16.20 10.59
N GLN A 108 20.25 -17.27 10.51
CA GLN A 108 20.48 -18.35 9.55
C GLN A 108 20.11 -17.92 8.14
N ASN A 109 21.05 -18.10 7.21
CA ASN A 109 20.80 -17.98 5.78
C ASN A 109 20.06 -19.22 5.26
N ALA A 110 19.18 -19.02 4.28
CA ALA A 110 18.47 -20.06 3.58
C ALA A 110 18.42 -19.73 2.08
N PHE A 111 19.02 -20.60 1.27
CA PHE A 111 18.97 -20.55 -0.18
C PHE A 111 18.01 -21.63 -0.65
N TRP A 112 17.15 -21.31 -1.60
CA TRP A 112 16.16 -22.26 -2.07
C TRP A 112 15.92 -22.19 -3.58
N LYS A 113 15.42 -23.30 -4.10
CA LYS A 113 14.90 -23.42 -5.46
C LYS A 113 13.66 -24.30 -5.44
N VAL A 114 12.86 -24.23 -6.49
CA VAL A 114 11.67 -25.05 -6.63
C VAL A 114 11.66 -25.75 -7.97
N LYS A 115 11.28 -27.02 -7.94
CA LYS A 115 10.97 -27.84 -9.10
C LYS A 115 9.48 -28.08 -9.13
N ILE A 116 8.86 -28.03 -10.30
CA ILE A 116 7.43 -28.23 -10.49
C ILE A 116 7.17 -29.29 -11.56
N TRP A 117 6.06 -29.99 -11.40
CA TRP A 117 5.46 -30.80 -12.44
C TRP A 117 4.17 -30.15 -12.88
N THR A 118 4.00 -30.04 -14.18
CA THR A 118 2.81 -29.51 -14.81
C THR A 118 2.21 -30.57 -15.74
N ASN A 119 1.00 -30.31 -16.23
CA ASN A 119 0.41 -31.10 -17.32
C ASN A 119 1.17 -30.97 -18.66
N LYS A 120 2.20 -30.12 -18.75
CA LYS A 120 3.06 -29.92 -19.92
C LYS A 120 4.52 -30.37 -19.72
N GLY A 121 4.83 -30.99 -18.57
CA GLY A 121 6.17 -31.47 -18.25
C GLY A 121 6.72 -30.92 -16.95
N GLU A 122 8.01 -31.15 -16.76
CA GLU A 122 8.77 -30.84 -15.55
C GLU A 122 9.66 -29.61 -15.77
N PHE A 123 9.69 -28.70 -14.79
CA PHE A 123 10.42 -27.44 -14.85
C PHE A 123 11.08 -27.15 -13.50
N GLU A 124 12.26 -26.55 -13.51
CA GLU A 124 12.97 -26.06 -12.31
C GLU A 124 13.12 -24.54 -12.41
N SER A 125 13.08 -23.84 -11.28
CA SER A 125 13.37 -22.41 -11.23
C SER A 125 14.81 -22.14 -11.68
N ALA A 126 14.94 -21.26 -12.68
CA ALA A 126 16.27 -20.86 -13.15
C ALA A 126 17.03 -20.06 -12.08
N GLU A 127 16.29 -19.23 -11.34
CA GLU A 127 16.82 -18.45 -10.24
C GLU A 127 16.82 -19.28 -8.94
N LYS A 128 17.86 -19.05 -8.13
CA LYS A 128 17.93 -19.50 -6.74
C LYS A 128 17.56 -18.31 -5.89
N ALA A 129 16.53 -18.47 -5.08
CA ALA A 129 16.06 -17.43 -4.18
C ALA A 129 16.67 -17.59 -2.80
N PHE A 130 16.50 -16.56 -1.99
CA PHE A 130 17.16 -16.41 -0.71
C PHE A 130 16.17 -15.90 0.34
N PHE A 131 16.43 -16.21 1.60
CA PHE A 131 16.01 -15.39 2.73
C PHE A 131 16.98 -15.63 3.88
N SER A 132 17.01 -14.73 4.87
CA SER A 132 17.69 -15.02 6.13
C SER A 132 16.80 -14.73 7.32
N MET A 133 17.04 -15.48 8.40
CA MET A 133 16.44 -15.18 9.69
C MET A 133 17.06 -13.93 10.29
N GLY A 134 16.24 -13.20 11.04
CA GLY A 134 16.62 -12.04 11.81
C GLY A 134 17.19 -12.40 13.18
N ILE A 135 17.08 -11.47 14.13
CA ILE A 135 17.45 -11.68 15.54
C ILE A 135 16.24 -12.19 16.33
N LEU A 136 16.11 -13.51 16.40
CA LEU A 136 14.91 -14.20 16.91
C LEU A 136 14.71 -14.10 18.42
N ASN A 137 15.78 -13.89 19.20
CA ASN A 137 15.71 -13.80 20.65
C ASN A 137 16.03 -12.38 21.12
N TYR A 138 15.16 -11.79 21.95
CA TYR A 138 15.42 -10.49 22.56
C TYR A 138 16.73 -10.45 23.36
N ALA A 139 17.13 -11.57 23.98
CA ALA A 139 18.40 -11.67 24.72
C ALA A 139 19.63 -11.35 23.85
N ASP A 140 19.58 -11.64 22.55
CA ASP A 140 20.66 -11.31 21.62
C ASP A 140 20.76 -9.80 21.38
N TRP A 141 19.64 -9.07 21.49
CA TRP A 141 19.62 -7.61 21.53
C TRP A 141 20.09 -7.03 22.86
N LYS A 142 19.85 -7.68 24.00
CA LYS A 142 20.25 -7.18 25.34
C LYS A 142 21.76 -6.91 25.49
N SER A 143 22.58 -7.61 24.70
CA SER A 143 24.03 -7.39 24.65
C SER A 143 24.42 -6.07 23.96
N THR A 144 23.49 -5.44 23.25
CA THR A 144 23.65 -4.19 22.52
C THR A 144 23.10 -3.04 23.35
N ARG A 145 23.89 -1.98 23.51
CA ARG A 145 23.45 -0.79 24.22
C ARG A 145 22.84 0.21 23.26
N TRP A 146 21.76 0.84 23.68
CA TRP A 146 21.21 1.99 22.97
C TRP A 146 22.09 3.19 23.20
N ILE A 147 22.38 3.91 22.12
CA ILE A 147 23.21 5.10 22.15
C ILE A 147 22.49 6.29 21.50
N GLY A 148 22.77 7.49 21.98
CA GLY A 148 22.19 8.71 21.44
C GLY A 148 22.72 9.98 22.07
N TYR A 149 21.99 11.07 21.85
CA TYR A 149 22.20 12.38 22.46
C TYR A 149 20.82 12.94 22.85
N GLU A 150 20.38 12.72 24.09
CA GLU A 150 19.00 12.96 24.54
C GLU A 150 18.77 14.35 25.13
N LYS A 151 19.30 15.37 24.47
CA LYS A 151 19.10 16.77 24.85
C LYS A 151 19.11 17.70 23.66
N ALA A 152 18.52 18.87 23.84
CA ALA A 152 18.60 19.96 22.89
C ALA A 152 20.03 20.56 22.86
N SER A 153 20.53 20.82 21.66
CA SER A 153 21.76 21.57 21.42
C SER A 153 21.47 23.05 21.20
N SER A 154 22.52 23.87 21.11
CA SER A 154 22.38 25.27 20.74
C SER A 154 21.70 25.41 19.37
N GLY A 155 20.62 26.17 19.30
CA GLY A 155 19.81 26.38 18.09
C GLY A 155 18.60 25.44 17.95
N ASP A 156 18.52 24.38 18.76
CA ASP A 156 17.32 23.55 18.85
C ASP A 156 16.21 24.27 19.65
N SER A 157 14.96 23.90 19.40
CA SER A 157 13.78 24.41 20.09
C SER A 157 12.77 23.28 20.33
N ILE A 158 12.33 23.14 21.57
CA ILE A 158 11.25 22.24 21.97
C ILE A 158 10.01 23.12 22.15
N SER A 159 9.14 23.12 21.14
CA SER A 159 7.91 23.92 21.13
C SER A 159 6.93 23.33 20.13
N GLN A 160 5.77 23.97 19.96
CA GLN A 160 4.85 23.64 18.85
C GLN A 160 5.57 23.68 17.50
N TYR A 161 6.54 24.56 17.28
CA TYR A 161 7.34 24.58 16.04
C TYR A 161 8.73 24.05 16.32
N SER A 162 8.78 22.78 16.74
CA SER A 162 10.01 22.17 17.22
C SER A 162 11.06 22.11 16.11
N ARG A 163 12.29 22.44 16.51
CA ARG A 163 13.47 22.43 15.65
C ARG A 163 14.53 21.62 16.34
N LEU A 164 15.03 20.61 15.66
CA LEU A 164 15.96 19.68 16.26
C LEU A 164 16.92 19.17 15.19
N SER A 165 18.19 19.48 15.40
CA SER A 165 19.31 19.10 14.54
C SER A 165 19.44 17.58 14.38
N ALA A 166 19.94 17.15 13.21
CA ALA A 166 20.24 15.73 12.98
C ALA A 166 21.47 15.30 13.81
N ARG A 167 21.51 14.01 14.18
CA ARG A 167 22.63 13.45 14.98
C ARG A 167 23.50 12.64 14.06
N TYR A 168 24.79 12.92 14.07
CA TYR A 168 25.78 12.16 13.33
C TYR A 168 26.53 11.30 14.32
N LEU A 169 26.51 9.98 14.14
CA LEU A 169 27.17 9.01 14.99
C LEU A 169 28.23 8.26 14.18
N ARG A 170 29.44 8.09 14.69
CA ARG A 170 30.50 7.35 14.00
C ARG A 170 31.30 6.43 14.93
N LYS A 171 31.87 5.37 14.36
CA LYS A 171 32.82 4.47 15.04
C LYS A 171 33.82 3.89 14.06
N GLU A 172 35.10 4.06 14.36
CA GLU A 172 36.17 3.29 13.72
C GLU A 172 36.17 1.86 14.29
N ILE A 173 36.24 0.87 13.40
CA ILE A 173 36.43 -0.53 13.75
C ILE A 173 37.65 -1.07 13.05
N ASN A 174 38.28 -2.10 13.61
CA ASN A 174 39.47 -2.71 13.04
C ASN A 174 39.30 -4.23 12.92
N LEU A 175 38.99 -4.69 11.71
CA LEU A 175 38.78 -6.11 11.41
C LEU A 175 40.13 -6.77 11.15
N LYS A 176 40.48 -7.80 11.91
CA LYS A 176 41.84 -8.38 11.89
C LYS A 176 42.07 -9.42 10.81
N LYS A 177 41.03 -9.77 10.06
CA LYS A 177 41.00 -10.88 9.13
C LYS A 177 40.13 -10.54 7.93
N GLN A 178 40.31 -11.28 6.84
CA GLN A 178 39.50 -11.15 5.64
C GLN A 178 38.03 -11.57 5.91
N VAL A 179 37.10 -10.67 5.59
CA VAL A 179 35.66 -10.89 5.72
C VAL A 179 35.19 -11.89 4.67
N LYS A 180 34.40 -12.88 5.10
CA LYS A 180 33.69 -13.83 4.23
C LYS A 180 32.23 -13.41 4.03
N ASN A 181 31.57 -12.99 5.10
CA ASN A 181 30.17 -12.57 5.10
C ASN A 181 29.93 -11.57 6.24
N ALA A 182 29.17 -10.51 5.99
CA ALA A 182 28.81 -9.55 7.02
C ALA A 182 27.40 -8.99 6.86
N LYS A 183 26.67 -8.90 7.97
CA LYS A 183 25.32 -8.34 8.01
C LYS A 183 25.20 -7.33 9.13
N VAL A 184 24.57 -6.20 8.82
CA VAL A 184 24.25 -5.16 9.81
C VAL A 184 22.76 -5.18 10.13
N TYR A 185 22.44 -5.18 11.41
CA TYR A 185 21.10 -5.11 11.99
C TYR A 185 21.00 -3.76 12.68
N ILE A 186 20.09 -2.90 12.23
CA ILE A 186 20.00 -1.52 12.74
C ILE A 186 18.57 -1.18 13.15
N ILE A 187 18.45 -0.56 14.32
CA ILE A 187 17.27 0.14 14.79
C ILE A 187 17.64 1.61 14.93
N GLY A 188 17.17 2.46 14.02
CA GLY A 188 17.28 3.92 14.13
C GLY A 188 15.94 4.52 14.50
N MET A 189 15.82 5.11 15.69
CA MET A 189 14.59 5.74 16.15
C MET A 189 14.47 7.17 15.64
N GLY A 190 13.31 7.48 15.08
CA GLY A 190 13.11 8.64 14.22
C GLY A 190 13.25 8.19 12.78
N LEU A 191 14.31 8.63 12.12
CA LEU A 191 14.73 8.15 10.80
C LEU A 191 16.25 7.95 10.80
N TYR A 192 16.80 7.14 9.91
CA TYR A 192 18.24 6.98 9.77
C TYR A 192 18.73 6.88 8.33
N GLU A 193 20.00 7.22 8.13
CA GLU A 193 20.82 6.79 7.00
C GLU A 193 22.11 6.16 7.54
N LEU A 194 22.43 4.94 7.08
CA LEU A 194 23.63 4.21 7.45
C LEU A 194 24.70 4.33 6.36
N TYR A 195 25.95 4.48 6.78
CA TYR A 195 27.13 4.55 5.93
C TYR A 195 28.23 3.62 6.44
N ILE A 196 28.95 3.00 5.51
CA ILE A 196 30.18 2.25 5.79
C ILE A 196 31.25 2.71 4.82
N ASN A 197 32.41 3.11 5.33
CA ASN A 197 33.57 3.53 4.53
C ASN A 197 33.25 4.62 3.46
N GLY A 198 32.33 5.53 3.78
CA GLY A 198 31.87 6.59 2.88
C GLY A 198 30.64 6.25 2.04
N ASN A 199 30.30 4.97 1.88
CA ASN A 199 29.18 4.51 1.05
C ASN A 199 27.88 4.46 1.84
N LYS A 200 26.78 4.97 1.28
CA LYS A 200 25.43 4.81 1.85
C LYS A 200 25.00 3.34 1.69
N ILE A 201 24.53 2.74 2.78
CA ILE A 201 24.04 1.35 2.77
C ILE A 201 22.60 1.33 2.30
N GLY A 202 22.38 0.68 1.15
CA GLY A 202 21.09 0.63 0.48
C GLY A 202 20.67 1.97 -0.14
N ASN A 203 19.48 2.01 -0.73
CA ASN A 203 18.91 3.19 -1.38
C ASN A 203 17.58 3.63 -0.76
N GLN A 204 17.27 3.12 0.43
CA GLN A 204 16.13 3.56 1.21
C GLN A 204 16.27 5.02 1.65
N VAL A 205 15.12 5.65 1.81
CA VAL A 205 14.94 6.97 2.41
C VAL A 205 13.87 6.86 3.49
N LEU A 206 13.89 7.79 4.46
CA LEU A 206 12.90 7.82 5.53
C LEU A 206 12.74 6.46 6.26
N ALA A 207 13.83 5.72 6.47
CA ALA A 207 13.81 4.43 7.16
C ALA A 207 14.02 4.60 8.68
N PRO A 208 13.49 3.70 9.53
CA PRO A 208 12.58 2.60 9.21
C PRO A 208 11.15 3.09 9.00
N VAL A 209 10.23 2.18 8.63
CA VAL A 209 8.79 2.50 8.58
C VAL A 209 8.26 2.91 9.96
N PRO A 210 7.32 3.88 10.04
CA PRO A 210 6.79 4.36 11.32
C PRO A 210 5.91 3.32 12.01
N THR A 211 5.97 3.28 13.34
CA THR A 211 5.11 2.45 14.20
C THR A 211 4.73 3.23 15.46
N ASP A 212 3.83 2.71 16.28
CA ASP A 212 3.73 3.19 17.66
C ASP A 212 4.95 2.65 18.43
N TYR A 213 5.97 3.49 18.60
CA TYR A 213 7.26 3.09 19.17
C TYR A 213 7.20 2.65 20.65
N THR A 214 6.06 2.79 21.34
CA THR A 214 5.89 2.16 22.67
C THR A 214 5.28 0.76 22.59
N LYS A 215 4.90 0.31 21.40
CA LYS A 215 4.29 -1.00 21.16
C LYS A 215 5.26 -1.89 20.41
N ASN A 216 5.78 -1.41 19.28
CA ASN A 216 6.73 -2.13 18.45
C ASN A 216 7.71 -1.16 17.78
N VAL A 217 8.92 -1.63 17.51
CA VAL A 217 9.94 -0.91 16.74
C VAL A 217 10.55 -1.84 15.70
N LYS A 218 10.74 -1.31 14.49
CA LYS A 218 11.28 -2.09 13.36
C LYS A 218 12.81 -2.02 13.34
N TYR A 219 13.44 -3.15 13.06
CA TYR A 219 14.84 -3.18 12.62
C TYR A 219 14.93 -3.55 11.14
N ASN A 220 15.98 -3.04 10.49
CA ASN A 220 16.34 -3.43 9.13
C ASN A 220 17.65 -4.22 9.13
N VAL A 221 17.81 -5.07 8.12
CA VAL A 221 19.01 -5.89 7.93
C VAL A 221 19.55 -5.66 6.53
N PHE A 222 20.86 -5.50 6.43
CA PHE A 222 21.56 -5.35 5.15
C PHE A 222 22.78 -6.25 5.11
N ASP A 223 22.99 -6.91 3.96
CA ASP A 223 24.30 -7.46 3.61
C ASP A 223 25.26 -6.30 3.35
N VAL A 224 26.38 -6.30 4.07
CA VAL A 224 27.45 -5.29 3.99
C VAL A 224 28.81 -5.93 3.76
N THR A 225 28.82 -7.17 3.28
CA THR A 225 30.04 -7.95 3.03
C THR A 225 31.02 -7.21 2.13
N SER A 226 30.53 -6.64 1.01
CA SER A 226 31.36 -5.90 0.04
C SER A 226 31.78 -4.51 0.51
N GLU A 227 31.20 -4.00 1.60
CA GLU A 227 31.47 -2.66 2.11
C GLU A 227 32.59 -2.65 3.16
N LEU A 228 33.01 -3.83 3.62
CA LEU A 228 34.02 -4.02 4.64
C LEU A 228 35.32 -4.56 4.06
N LYS A 229 36.44 -4.18 4.69
CA LYS A 229 37.78 -4.66 4.35
C LYS A 229 38.53 -5.11 5.60
N GLU A 230 39.59 -5.87 5.41
CA GLU A 230 40.56 -6.10 6.47
C GLU A 230 41.21 -4.76 6.89
N GLY A 231 41.46 -4.60 8.19
CA GLY A 231 41.97 -3.38 8.79
C GLY A 231 40.88 -2.40 9.21
N LYS A 232 41.20 -1.11 9.11
CA LYS A 232 40.32 -0.03 9.57
C LYS A 232 39.12 0.15 8.66
N ASN A 233 37.94 0.23 9.28
CA ASN A 233 36.68 0.59 8.64
C ASN A 233 35.98 1.65 9.47
N MET A 234 35.09 2.42 8.84
CA MET A 234 34.28 3.43 9.51
C MET A 234 32.80 3.07 9.36
N LEU A 235 32.09 3.01 10.49
CA LEU A 235 30.63 2.98 10.54
C LEU A 235 30.14 4.40 10.83
N GLY A 236 29.15 4.88 10.07
CA GLY A 236 28.53 6.18 10.27
C GLY A 236 27.02 6.12 10.15
N THR A 237 26.28 6.75 11.06
CA THR A 237 24.81 6.86 10.99
C THR A 237 24.39 8.31 11.17
N ILE A 238 23.47 8.78 10.33
CA ILE A 238 22.75 10.04 10.56
C ILE A 238 21.36 9.69 11.10
N LEU A 239 20.93 10.32 12.19
CA LEU A 239 19.59 10.18 12.75
C LEU A 239 18.77 11.46 12.55
N GLY A 240 17.62 11.31 11.90
CA GLY A 240 16.56 12.31 11.77
C GLY A 240 15.46 12.13 12.80
N ASN A 241 14.59 13.13 12.93
CA ASN A 241 13.55 13.21 13.95
C ASN A 241 12.39 12.25 13.68
N GLY A 242 11.93 12.22 12.42
CA GLY A 242 10.73 11.46 12.02
C GLY A 242 9.54 11.72 12.94
N ARG A 243 8.77 10.66 13.21
CA ARG A 243 7.66 10.71 14.18
C ARG A 243 8.07 10.38 15.61
N PHE A 244 9.33 10.00 15.83
CA PHE A 244 9.83 9.65 17.15
C PHE A 244 10.02 10.90 18.01
N PHE A 245 10.70 11.90 17.43
CA PHE A 245 10.64 13.27 17.95
C PHE A 245 9.51 14.02 17.24
N THR A 246 8.34 14.00 17.85
CA THR A 246 7.11 14.53 17.27
C THR A 246 7.25 15.99 16.80
N MET A 247 6.70 16.27 15.62
CA MET A 247 6.75 17.54 14.89
C MET A 247 6.21 18.75 15.66
N ARG A 248 5.33 18.50 16.64
CA ARG A 248 4.67 19.49 17.49
C ARG A 248 4.89 19.09 18.95
N GLN A 249 5.96 19.58 19.57
CA GLN A 249 6.25 19.31 20.98
C GLN A 249 5.38 20.18 21.89
N ASP A 250 4.98 19.64 23.04
CA ASP A 250 4.14 20.31 24.05
C ASP A 250 2.79 20.84 23.55
N TYR A 251 2.40 20.50 22.31
CA TYR A 251 1.15 20.92 21.69
C TYR A 251 0.10 19.82 21.82
N LYS A 252 -0.96 20.09 22.59
CA LYS A 252 -2.03 19.13 22.89
C LYS A 252 -1.49 17.76 23.37
N PRO A 253 -0.67 17.72 24.44
CA PRO A 253 -0.02 16.47 24.92
C PRO A 253 -1.02 15.40 25.40
N TYR A 254 -2.27 15.77 25.71
CA TYR A 254 -3.36 14.83 25.98
C TYR A 254 -3.79 14.03 24.73
N LYS A 255 -3.54 14.57 23.54
CA LYS A 255 -3.91 14.00 22.23
C LYS A 255 -2.70 13.45 21.49
N ILE A 256 -1.63 14.24 21.36
CA ILE A 256 -0.49 13.94 20.50
C ILE A 256 0.59 13.25 21.32
N LYS A 257 1.04 12.08 20.85
CA LYS A 257 2.07 11.29 21.52
C LYS A 257 3.46 11.78 21.14
N THR A 258 4.35 11.87 22.13
CA THR A 258 5.79 12.10 21.98
C THR A 258 6.55 10.90 22.52
N PHE A 259 7.65 10.52 21.86
CA PHE A 259 8.43 9.33 22.24
C PHE A 259 9.82 9.65 22.78
N GLY A 260 10.55 10.55 22.14
CA GLY A 260 11.85 11.01 22.65
C GLY A 260 12.76 11.56 21.57
N TYR A 261 14.05 11.65 21.89
CA TYR A 261 15.09 12.07 20.95
C TYR A 261 15.59 10.88 20.10
N PRO A 262 15.98 11.11 18.83
CA PRO A 262 16.57 10.08 17.98
C PRO A 262 17.75 9.38 18.64
N LYS A 263 17.72 8.05 18.56
CA LYS A 263 18.67 7.13 19.19
C LYS A 263 18.78 5.86 18.35
N MET A 264 19.83 5.06 18.57
CA MET A 264 20.00 3.82 17.81
C MET A 264 20.56 2.65 18.61
N ALA A 265 20.26 1.45 18.12
CA ALA A 265 20.98 0.22 18.43
C ALA A 265 21.41 -0.45 17.11
N LEU A 266 22.65 -0.92 17.05
CA LEU A 266 23.17 -1.60 15.86
C LEU A 266 24.05 -2.79 16.25
N GLN A 267 23.92 -3.88 15.49
CA GLN A 267 24.83 -5.01 15.51
C GLN A 267 25.37 -5.28 14.11
N LEU A 268 26.69 -5.31 13.96
CA LEU A 268 27.37 -5.80 12.77
C LEU A 268 27.94 -7.17 13.07
N PHE A 269 27.37 -8.19 12.44
CA PHE A 269 27.87 -9.56 12.47
C PHE A 269 28.86 -9.78 11.33
N VAL A 270 30.03 -10.32 11.64
CA VAL A 270 31.09 -10.62 10.67
C VAL A 270 31.51 -12.07 10.81
N GLU A 271 31.51 -12.81 9.72
CA GLU A 271 32.16 -14.12 9.58
C GLU A 271 33.41 -13.93 8.71
N TYR A 272 34.53 -14.49 9.16
CA TYR A 272 35.81 -14.43 8.45
C TYR A 272 36.06 -15.69 7.61
N THR A 273 37.02 -15.60 6.69
CA THR A 273 37.39 -16.73 5.82
C THR A 273 37.95 -17.95 6.57
N ASP A 274 38.48 -17.75 7.78
CA ASP A 274 38.95 -18.82 8.68
C ASP A 274 37.84 -19.46 9.53
N GLY A 275 36.59 -19.01 9.38
CA GLY A 275 35.42 -19.50 10.11
C GLY A 275 35.18 -18.84 11.47
N SER A 276 36.09 -18.01 11.97
CA SER A 276 35.85 -17.20 13.18
C SER A 276 34.82 -16.10 12.94
N LYS A 277 34.22 -15.58 14.01
CA LYS A 277 33.11 -14.63 13.96
C LYS A 277 33.30 -13.48 14.96
N ASP A 278 32.92 -12.27 14.56
CA ASP A 278 32.87 -11.08 15.41
C ASP A 278 31.46 -10.47 15.41
N ILE A 279 31.12 -9.80 16.51
CA ILE A 279 29.91 -8.97 16.62
C ILE A 279 30.29 -7.60 17.17
N ILE A 280 30.26 -6.60 16.30
CA ILE A 280 30.47 -5.19 16.66
C ILE A 280 29.11 -4.60 17.02
N ARG A 281 29.05 -3.84 18.12
CA ARG A 281 27.81 -3.26 18.64
C ARG A 281 27.90 -1.76 18.83
N THR A 282 26.73 -1.14 19.02
CA THR A 282 26.62 0.17 19.66
C THR A 282 27.06 0.09 21.13
N ASP A 283 27.98 0.98 21.48
CA ASP A 283 28.61 1.13 22.80
C ASP A 283 29.10 2.58 23.00
N ASP A 284 29.74 2.88 24.13
CA ASP A 284 30.27 4.20 24.48
C ASP A 284 31.55 4.62 23.72
N SER A 285 32.09 3.75 22.86
CA SER A 285 33.20 4.13 21.96
C SER A 285 32.73 4.88 20.71
N TRP A 286 31.42 4.88 20.44
CA TRP A 286 30.84 5.70 19.39
C TRP A 286 30.97 7.19 19.74
N LYS A 287 31.19 8.00 18.71
CA LYS A 287 31.20 9.45 18.80
C LYS A 287 29.91 10.01 18.22
N VAL A 288 29.42 11.11 18.78
CA VAL A 288 28.23 11.82 18.30
C VAL A 288 28.47 13.33 18.19
N THR A 289 27.86 13.95 17.19
CA THR A 289 27.72 15.40 17.07
C THR A 289 26.34 15.80 16.57
N THR A 290 25.88 16.96 17.01
CA THR A 290 24.70 17.68 16.51
C THR A 290 25.07 18.90 15.67
N ASN A 291 26.37 19.23 15.58
CA ASN A 291 26.87 20.35 14.77
C ASN A 291 27.15 19.92 13.32
N GLY A 292 26.16 19.30 12.68
CA GLY A 292 26.18 18.97 11.25
C GLY A 292 25.40 19.97 10.40
N PRO A 293 25.30 19.72 9.08
CA PRO A 293 24.63 20.64 8.16
C PRO A 293 23.10 20.63 8.27
N ILE A 294 22.46 19.54 8.73
CA ILE A 294 21.01 19.49 8.92
C ILE A 294 20.66 20.11 10.28
N LEU A 295 20.28 21.37 10.27
CA LEU A 295 19.98 22.18 11.46
C LEU A 295 18.60 21.86 12.05
N SER A 296 17.63 21.49 11.20
CA SER A 296 16.36 20.93 11.65
C SER A 296 15.73 20.11 10.53
N ASN A 297 15.00 19.05 10.90
CA ASN A 297 14.17 18.28 9.98
C ASN A 297 12.84 17.98 10.67
N ASN A 298 11.74 18.55 10.17
CA ASN A 298 10.42 18.41 10.76
C ASN A 298 9.43 18.08 9.65
N GLU A 299 8.75 16.92 9.77
CA GLU A 299 7.85 16.41 8.72
C GLU A 299 6.83 17.48 8.26
N TYR A 300 6.33 18.34 9.15
CA TYR A 300 5.36 19.39 8.80
C TYR A 300 6.00 20.69 8.31
N ASP A 301 7.16 21.04 8.84
CA ASP A 301 7.73 22.38 8.63
C ASP A 301 8.81 22.44 7.56
N GLY A 302 9.52 21.34 7.28
CA GLY A 302 10.59 21.23 6.30
C GLY A 302 11.98 21.00 6.89
N GLU A 303 13.01 21.10 6.05
CA GLU A 303 14.42 20.92 6.41
C GLU A 303 15.21 22.23 6.28
N ASP A 304 16.00 22.53 7.32
CA ASP A 304 16.96 23.62 7.31
C ASP A 304 18.36 23.04 7.19
N TYR A 305 19.05 23.42 6.12
CA TYR A 305 20.38 22.91 5.77
C TYR A 305 21.39 24.05 5.61
N ASP A 306 22.54 23.93 6.26
CA ASP A 306 23.68 24.85 6.12
C ASP A 306 24.89 24.10 5.56
N ALA A 307 25.15 24.26 4.26
CA ALA A 307 26.22 23.57 3.56
C ALA A 307 27.61 23.97 4.07
N ARG A 308 27.76 25.12 4.73
CA ARG A 308 29.02 25.56 5.35
C ARG A 308 29.41 24.68 6.54
N LYS A 309 28.47 23.87 7.05
CA LYS A 309 28.68 22.92 8.15
C LYS A 309 28.80 21.47 7.66
N GLU A 310 28.93 21.23 6.35
CA GLU A 310 29.14 19.89 5.83
C GLU A 310 30.37 19.22 6.46
N LEU A 311 30.16 18.03 7.01
CA LEU A 311 31.19 17.25 7.67
C LEU A 311 31.91 16.40 6.61
N VAL A 312 32.78 16.99 5.79
CA VAL A 312 33.43 16.28 4.68
C VAL A 312 34.18 15.04 5.18
N ASN A 313 33.92 13.88 4.55
CA ASN A 313 34.54 12.58 4.86
C ASN A 313 34.32 12.03 6.28
N TRP A 314 33.37 12.55 7.06
CA TRP A 314 33.10 12.15 8.45
C TRP A 314 32.86 10.64 8.65
N ASN A 315 32.28 10.01 7.64
CA ASN A 315 31.94 8.60 7.55
C ASN A 315 33.07 7.75 6.92
N THR A 316 34.29 8.27 6.87
CA THR A 316 35.52 7.55 6.49
C THR A 316 36.51 7.51 7.65
N THR A 317 37.57 6.70 7.53
CA THR A 317 38.64 6.61 8.54
C THR A 317 39.53 7.86 8.60
N ASN A 318 39.47 8.75 7.61
CA ASN A 318 40.40 9.89 7.47
C ASN A 318 39.81 11.21 8.01
N PHE A 319 38.97 11.14 9.03
CA PHE A 319 38.32 12.30 9.63
C PHE A 319 38.74 12.50 11.09
N ASP A 320 39.08 13.75 11.42
CA ASP A 320 39.42 14.19 12.79
C ASP A 320 38.13 14.50 13.58
N ASP A 321 37.74 13.58 14.47
CA ASP A 321 36.57 13.69 15.32
C ASP A 321 36.88 14.15 16.74
N LYS A 322 38.04 14.79 17.00
CA LYS A 322 38.41 15.24 18.36
C LYS A 322 37.40 16.18 19.01
N ASN A 323 36.62 16.90 18.18
CA ASN A 323 35.58 17.83 18.63
C ASN A 323 34.21 17.15 18.81
N TRP A 324 34.09 15.85 18.53
CA TRP A 324 32.88 15.08 18.77
C TRP A 324 32.92 14.52 20.19
N VAL A 325 31.76 14.48 20.83
CA VAL A 325 31.61 13.89 22.16
C VAL A 325 31.36 12.39 22.04
N ASN A 326 31.57 11.63 23.11
CA ASN A 326 31.14 10.23 23.14
C ASN A 326 29.60 10.17 23.12
N ALA A 327 29.06 9.18 22.43
CA ALA A 327 27.64 8.89 22.50
C ALA A 327 27.26 8.41 23.91
N GLU A 328 26.11 8.86 24.40
CA GLU A 328 25.62 8.50 25.73
C GLU A 328 24.88 7.17 25.66
N TYR A 329 24.98 6.34 26.71
CA TYR A 329 24.02 5.26 26.90
C TYR A 329 22.66 5.83 27.25
N VAL A 330 21.63 5.39 26.53
CA VAL A 330 20.28 5.94 26.64
C VAL A 330 19.26 4.83 26.85
N GLN A 331 18.07 5.20 27.32
CA GLN A 331 17.00 4.25 27.55
C GLN A 331 16.49 3.67 26.22
N GLU A 332 16.34 2.34 26.17
CA GLU A 332 15.70 1.66 25.05
C GLU A 332 14.25 2.12 24.83
N PRO A 333 13.71 2.12 23.59
CA PRO A 333 12.30 2.41 23.36
C PRO A 333 11.40 1.36 24.01
N GLY A 334 10.16 1.74 24.32
CA GLY A 334 9.24 0.87 25.05
C GLY A 334 8.66 -0.31 24.24
N GLY A 335 8.71 -0.26 22.91
CA GLY A 335 8.18 -1.30 22.04
C GLY A 335 9.10 -2.53 21.89
N PHE A 336 8.51 -3.70 21.60
CA PHE A 336 9.29 -4.89 21.26
C PHE A 336 9.95 -4.75 19.87
N TYR A 337 11.04 -5.48 19.66
CA TYR A 337 11.82 -5.38 18.42
C TYR A 337 11.36 -6.45 17.46
N GLU A 338 11.19 -6.07 16.20
CA GLU A 338 10.77 -7.00 15.16
C GLU A 338 11.33 -6.58 13.80
N ALA A 339 11.53 -7.57 12.93
CA ALA A 339 11.96 -7.35 11.57
C ALA A 339 10.93 -6.51 10.80
N GLN A 340 11.42 -5.65 9.93
CA GLN A 340 10.56 -4.97 8.97
C GLN A 340 10.16 -5.93 7.84
N MET A 341 8.94 -6.45 7.91
CA MET A 341 8.34 -7.32 6.88
C MET A 341 7.66 -6.53 5.75
N THR A 342 8.17 -5.34 5.44
CA THR A 342 7.71 -4.47 4.34
C THR A 342 8.92 -3.88 3.63
N PRO A 343 8.82 -3.58 2.33
CA PRO A 343 9.84 -2.78 1.66
C PRO A 343 10.04 -1.43 2.35
N ASN A 344 11.25 -0.88 2.27
CA ASN A 344 11.51 0.50 2.70
C ASN A 344 10.97 1.50 1.68
N MET A 345 10.80 2.76 2.10
CA MET A 345 10.55 3.86 1.16
C MET A 345 11.79 4.18 0.31
N LYS A 346 11.56 4.60 -0.93
CA LYS A 346 12.59 5.01 -1.90
C LYS A 346 12.17 6.26 -2.66
N VAL A 347 13.11 6.88 -3.36
CA VAL A 347 12.79 7.76 -4.49
C VAL A 347 12.33 6.87 -5.64
N MET A 348 11.03 6.84 -5.88
CA MET A 348 10.35 5.95 -6.83
C MET A 348 10.18 6.58 -8.21
N GLY A 349 10.47 7.86 -8.37
CA GLY A 349 10.42 8.54 -9.65
C GLY A 349 10.79 10.01 -9.54
N GLU A 350 10.86 10.65 -10.70
CA GLU A 350 11.23 12.06 -10.82
C GLU A 350 10.16 12.83 -11.60
N VAL A 351 9.92 14.08 -11.19
CA VAL A 351 9.02 15.02 -11.88
C VAL A 351 9.82 16.26 -12.23
N LYS A 352 9.88 16.58 -13.52
CA LYS A 352 10.50 17.82 -14.00
C LYS A 352 9.45 18.94 -13.98
N PRO A 353 9.79 20.14 -13.50
CA PRO A 353 8.87 21.27 -13.57
C PRO A 353 8.56 21.65 -15.01
N ILE A 354 7.33 22.09 -15.24
CA ILE A 354 6.83 22.47 -16.57
C ILE A 354 6.88 23.99 -16.80
N SER A 355 6.93 24.79 -15.73
CA SER A 355 7.06 26.24 -15.86
C SER A 355 7.67 26.88 -14.62
N ILE A 356 8.34 28.02 -14.81
CA ILE A 356 8.81 28.91 -13.75
C ILE A 356 8.51 30.36 -14.12
N LYS A 357 7.86 31.10 -13.22
CA LYS A 357 7.42 32.48 -13.47
C LYS A 357 7.88 33.40 -12.35
N GLN A 358 8.44 34.55 -12.71
CA GLN A 358 8.80 35.58 -11.74
C GLN A 358 7.53 36.29 -11.23
N THR A 359 7.46 36.54 -9.93
CA THR A 359 6.37 37.28 -9.29
C THR A 359 6.68 38.79 -9.24
N PRO A 360 5.69 39.66 -9.01
CA PRO A 360 5.91 41.10 -8.79
C PRO A 360 6.84 41.41 -7.60
N LYS A 361 7.00 40.47 -6.65
CA LYS A 361 7.88 40.60 -5.48
C LYS A 361 9.33 40.16 -5.77
N GLY A 362 9.63 39.74 -6.99
CA GLY A 362 10.95 39.25 -7.39
C GLY A 362 11.25 37.79 -7.01
N THR A 363 10.29 37.08 -6.40
CA THR A 363 10.35 35.63 -6.16
C THR A 363 9.95 34.87 -7.43
N TYR A 364 10.03 33.54 -7.42
CA TYR A 364 9.64 32.71 -8.57
C TYR A 364 8.64 31.62 -8.15
N ILE A 365 7.60 31.41 -8.95
CA ILE A 365 6.66 30.29 -8.79
C ILE A 365 7.01 29.21 -9.82
N LEU A 366 7.34 28.03 -9.31
CA LEU A 366 7.57 26.80 -10.06
C LEU A 366 6.27 25.98 -10.11
N ASP A 367 5.88 25.50 -11.29
CA ASP A 367 4.79 24.52 -11.46
C ASP A 367 5.40 23.15 -11.84
N MET A 368 5.22 22.15 -10.99
CA MET A 368 5.65 20.77 -11.24
C MET A 368 4.77 20.06 -12.28
N GLY A 369 3.59 20.60 -12.61
CA GLY A 369 2.59 20.00 -13.50
C GLY A 369 1.80 18.86 -12.87
N GLN A 370 2.18 18.44 -11.66
CA GLN A 370 1.60 17.33 -10.91
C GLN A 370 1.70 17.63 -9.42
N ASN A 371 0.59 17.48 -8.68
CA ASN A 371 0.61 17.39 -7.22
C ASN A 371 1.28 16.08 -6.81
N MET A 372 2.54 16.15 -6.42
CA MET A 372 3.42 15.03 -6.08
C MET A 372 3.75 15.02 -4.59
N VAL A 373 4.27 13.90 -4.11
CA VAL A 373 4.71 13.76 -2.71
C VAL A 373 6.16 13.32 -2.65
N GLY A 374 6.96 14.05 -1.88
CA GLY A 374 8.39 13.85 -1.73
C GLY A 374 9.08 15.18 -1.50
N TRP A 375 10.09 15.53 -2.29
CA TRP A 375 10.80 16.81 -2.12
C TRP A 375 11.33 17.36 -3.43
N LEU A 376 11.91 18.57 -3.39
CA LEU A 376 12.56 19.20 -4.53
C LEU A 376 14.07 19.17 -4.35
N GLN A 377 14.78 18.56 -5.30
CA GLN A 377 16.22 18.73 -5.44
C GLN A 377 16.51 20.10 -6.07
N LEU A 378 17.51 20.78 -5.54
CA LEU A 378 18.02 22.08 -5.96
C LEU A 378 19.41 21.93 -6.57
N LYS A 379 19.65 22.60 -7.71
CA LYS A 379 20.99 22.90 -8.24
C LYS A 379 21.19 24.40 -8.26
N VAL A 380 22.22 24.89 -7.58
CA VAL A 380 22.42 26.33 -7.37
C VAL A 380 23.89 26.69 -7.36
N LYS A 381 24.22 27.90 -7.82
CA LYS A 381 25.55 28.50 -7.71
C LYS A 381 25.40 29.89 -7.11
N GLY A 382 26.22 30.20 -6.11
CA GLY A 382 26.17 31.47 -5.39
C GLY A 382 27.35 31.66 -4.46
N LYS A 383 27.27 32.65 -3.56
CA LYS A 383 28.28 32.93 -2.55
C LYS A 383 28.00 32.14 -1.28
N SER A 384 29.06 31.88 -0.51
CA SER A 384 28.92 31.29 0.83
C SER A 384 27.99 32.15 1.69
N GLY A 385 26.99 31.53 2.30
CA GLY A 385 25.99 32.21 3.14
C GLY A 385 24.75 32.71 2.38
N ASP A 386 24.72 32.67 1.04
CA ASP A 386 23.47 32.90 0.30
C ASP A 386 22.42 31.87 0.74
N LYS A 387 21.16 32.31 0.89
CA LYS A 387 20.07 31.46 1.39
C LYS A 387 18.97 31.33 0.33
N VAL A 388 18.76 30.11 -0.14
CA VAL A 388 17.59 29.75 -0.95
C VAL A 388 16.48 29.23 -0.03
N THR A 389 15.27 29.73 -0.23
CA THR A 389 14.06 29.30 0.49
C THR A 389 13.06 28.72 -0.50
N LEU A 390 12.53 27.53 -0.21
CA LEU A 390 11.54 26.84 -1.02
C LEU A 390 10.26 26.65 -0.20
N LYS A 391 9.15 27.26 -0.61
CA LYS A 391 7.85 27.08 0.04
C LYS A 391 6.92 26.28 -0.85
N PHE A 392 6.22 25.30 -0.27
CA PHE A 392 5.46 24.32 -1.02
C PHE A 392 3.95 24.52 -0.87
N ALA A 393 3.19 24.30 -1.95
CA ALA A 393 1.72 24.30 -1.92
C ALA A 393 1.11 23.37 -2.98
N GLU A 394 -0.14 22.97 -2.77
CA GLU A 394 -0.88 22.14 -3.73
C GLU A 394 -1.49 22.96 -4.88
N SER A 395 -1.86 24.21 -4.62
CA SER A 395 -2.52 25.10 -5.59
C SER A 395 -2.08 26.56 -5.44
N LEU A 396 -2.56 27.39 -6.36
CA LEU A 396 -2.32 28.82 -6.39
C LEU A 396 -3.62 29.59 -6.13
N GLN A 397 -3.48 30.78 -5.58
CA GLN A 397 -4.49 31.81 -5.56
C GLN A 397 -4.73 32.37 -6.97
N ALA A 398 -5.82 33.11 -7.16
CA ALA A 398 -6.15 33.74 -8.44
C ALA A 398 -5.08 34.73 -8.94
N ASP A 399 -4.33 35.35 -8.02
CA ASP A 399 -3.23 36.27 -8.34
C ASP A 399 -1.90 35.56 -8.69
N GLY A 400 -1.89 34.22 -8.64
CA GLY A 400 -0.72 33.39 -8.92
C GLY A 400 0.22 33.16 -7.72
N SER A 401 -0.09 33.69 -6.54
CA SER A 401 0.63 33.36 -5.30
C SER A 401 0.23 31.99 -4.75
N LEU A 402 1.01 31.41 -3.83
CA LEU A 402 0.69 30.10 -3.24
C LEU A 402 -0.60 30.17 -2.41
N TYR A 403 -1.47 29.17 -2.56
CA TYR A 403 -2.58 28.94 -1.63
C TYR A 403 -2.10 28.03 -0.49
N ILE A 404 -1.94 28.61 0.71
CA ILE A 404 -1.33 27.94 1.86
C ILE A 404 -2.25 27.81 3.07
N GLU A 405 -3.44 28.40 3.04
CA GLU A 405 -4.37 28.38 4.18
C GLU A 405 -4.79 26.95 4.55
N ASN A 406 -4.92 26.07 3.57
CA ASN A 406 -5.27 24.66 3.78
C ASN A 406 -4.16 23.80 4.41
N LEU A 407 -2.92 24.33 4.48
CA LEU A 407 -1.79 23.70 5.16
C LEU A 407 -1.88 23.87 6.70
N ARG A 408 -2.78 24.75 7.16
CA ARG A 408 -3.01 25.11 8.56
C ARG A 408 -1.75 25.66 9.21
N ASP A 409 -1.20 25.00 10.23
CA ASP A 409 0.04 25.43 10.88
C ASP A 409 1.31 24.75 10.34
N ALA A 410 1.21 23.88 9.32
CA ALA A 410 2.39 23.32 8.66
C ALA A 410 3.10 24.40 7.85
N ARG A 411 4.40 24.60 8.09
CA ARG A 411 5.16 25.62 7.37
C ARG A 411 5.57 25.20 5.96
N THR A 412 5.78 23.89 5.75
CA THR A 412 6.16 23.30 4.45
C THR A 412 7.18 24.17 3.70
N THR A 413 8.32 24.42 4.34
CA THR A 413 9.36 25.33 3.87
C THR A 413 10.74 24.74 4.10
N ASP A 414 11.51 24.62 3.02
CA ASP A 414 12.91 24.21 3.11
C ASP A 414 13.85 25.41 2.96
N HIS A 415 14.99 25.32 3.64
CA HIS A 415 16.04 26.34 3.59
C HIS A 415 17.40 25.71 3.27
N TYR A 416 18.08 26.26 2.27
CA TYR A 416 19.44 25.87 1.92
C TYR A 416 20.38 27.07 1.98
N ILE A 417 21.40 27.00 2.83
CA ILE A 417 22.47 28.00 2.92
C ILE A 417 23.69 27.46 2.18
N LEU A 418 24.14 28.19 1.16
CA LEU A 418 25.21 27.78 0.28
C LEU A 418 26.58 27.83 0.96
N LYS A 419 27.48 26.94 0.55
CA LYS A 419 28.89 26.98 0.96
C LYS A 419 29.77 27.82 0.03
N GLY A 420 29.32 28.09 -1.19
CA GLY A 420 29.99 28.94 -2.18
C GLY A 420 31.02 28.20 -3.04
N GLU A 421 30.90 26.87 -3.16
CA GLU A 421 31.89 26.02 -3.82
C GLU A 421 31.37 25.46 -5.15
N GLY A 422 31.36 26.29 -6.18
CA GLY A 422 30.93 25.87 -7.53
C GLY A 422 29.41 25.70 -7.65
N GLU A 423 28.97 24.71 -8.41
CA GLU A 423 27.56 24.32 -8.45
C GLU A 423 27.28 23.31 -7.33
N GLU A 424 26.32 23.65 -6.48
CA GLU A 424 25.89 22.85 -5.35
C GLU A 424 24.60 22.12 -5.70
N ILE A 425 24.53 20.82 -5.36
CA ILE A 425 23.33 19.99 -5.51
C ILE A 425 22.87 19.58 -4.13
N TRP A 426 21.63 19.91 -3.79
CA TRP A 426 21.05 19.62 -2.49
C TRP A 426 19.64 19.05 -2.62
N GLU A 427 19.32 18.11 -1.75
CA GLU A 427 17.96 17.63 -1.49
C GLU A 427 17.82 17.28 0.00
N PRO A 428 16.63 17.45 0.59
CA PRO A 428 16.41 17.13 2.00
C PRO A 428 16.44 15.61 2.23
N ARG A 429 16.66 15.19 3.48
CA ARG A 429 16.85 13.77 3.82
C ARG A 429 15.75 13.16 4.68
N PHE A 430 15.19 13.93 5.60
CA PHE A 430 14.33 13.41 6.67
C PHE A 430 12.92 14.00 6.71
N ILE A 431 12.48 14.62 5.61
CA ILE A 431 11.14 15.19 5.45
C ILE A 431 10.50 14.78 4.12
N PHE A 432 9.24 15.13 3.95
CA PHE A 432 8.56 15.15 2.65
C PHE A 432 7.46 16.23 2.68
N HIS A 433 7.04 16.67 1.50
CA HIS A 433 5.96 17.62 1.25
C HIS A 433 4.97 17.03 0.24
N GLY A 434 3.70 17.40 0.31
CA GLY A 434 2.73 17.23 -0.76
C GLY A 434 2.53 18.55 -1.50
N PHE A 435 2.87 18.61 -2.79
CA PHE A 435 2.90 19.87 -3.53
C PHE A 435 2.83 19.70 -5.04
N ARG A 436 2.30 20.73 -5.70
CA ARG A 436 2.47 20.98 -7.14
C ARG A 436 3.28 22.24 -7.40
N PHE A 437 3.15 23.24 -6.54
CA PHE A 437 3.75 24.55 -6.73
C PHE A 437 4.81 24.82 -5.67
N VAL A 438 5.87 25.52 -6.08
CA VAL A 438 6.96 25.93 -5.18
C VAL A 438 7.26 27.41 -5.38
N GLU A 439 7.22 28.20 -4.32
CA GLU A 439 7.80 29.54 -4.32
C GLU A 439 9.29 29.46 -4.00
N VAL A 440 10.13 30.00 -4.88
CA VAL A 440 11.58 30.07 -4.75
C VAL A 440 11.97 31.51 -4.43
N LEU A 441 12.63 31.70 -3.29
CA LEU A 441 13.12 32.99 -2.81
C LEU A 441 14.63 32.94 -2.57
N GLY A 442 15.30 34.08 -2.78
CA GLY A 442 16.73 34.20 -2.49
C GLY A 442 17.66 33.43 -3.45
N PHE A 443 17.15 33.00 -4.61
CA PHE A 443 17.99 32.36 -5.63
C PHE A 443 19.03 33.38 -6.14
N PRO A 444 20.35 33.08 -6.11
CA PRO A 444 21.40 34.07 -6.42
C PRO A 444 21.36 34.65 -7.84
N THR A 445 20.81 33.89 -8.78
CA THR A 445 20.61 34.28 -10.18
C THR A 445 19.15 34.09 -10.60
N LYS A 446 18.79 34.41 -11.85
CA LYS A 446 17.50 33.99 -12.39
C LYS A 446 17.47 32.45 -12.48
N PRO A 447 16.56 31.75 -11.78
CA PRO A 447 16.47 30.31 -11.85
C PRO A 447 15.84 29.84 -13.18
N VAL A 448 16.21 28.64 -13.61
CA VAL A 448 15.67 27.92 -14.77
C VAL A 448 15.13 26.55 -14.35
N LEU A 449 14.36 25.89 -15.21
CA LEU A 449 13.73 24.60 -14.88
C LEU A 449 14.75 23.51 -14.48
N ASP A 450 15.90 23.47 -15.14
CA ASP A 450 16.96 22.48 -14.87
C ASP A 450 17.64 22.66 -13.49
N ASN A 451 17.37 23.77 -12.80
CA ASN A 451 17.79 23.93 -11.41
C ASN A 451 16.99 23.06 -10.43
N PHE A 452 15.88 22.46 -10.87
CA PHE A 452 14.97 21.77 -9.97
C PHE A 452 14.54 20.41 -10.50
N LEU A 453 14.43 19.45 -9.58
CA LEU A 453 13.96 18.11 -9.89
C LEU A 453 13.12 17.58 -8.73
N GLY A 454 11.84 17.33 -8.97
CA GLY A 454 10.96 16.71 -7.99
C GLY A 454 11.33 15.25 -7.79
N LYS A 455 11.54 14.83 -6.55
CA LYS A 455 11.79 13.44 -6.16
C LYS A 455 10.52 12.87 -5.54
N VAL A 456 9.90 11.89 -6.19
CA VAL A 456 8.64 11.28 -5.72
C VAL A 456 8.97 10.14 -4.77
N VAL A 457 8.45 10.19 -3.54
CA VAL A 457 8.85 9.29 -2.45
C VAL A 457 7.64 8.59 -1.85
N TYR A 458 7.70 7.26 -1.83
CA TYR A 458 6.76 6.37 -1.16
C TYR A 458 7.41 4.99 -1.01
N ASP A 459 6.69 4.05 -0.40
CA ASP A 459 7.11 2.66 -0.23
C ASP A 459 7.55 2.03 -1.57
N ASP A 460 8.57 1.17 -1.54
CA ASP A 460 9.06 0.41 -2.71
C ASP A 460 8.05 -0.67 -3.12
N ILE A 461 6.90 -0.20 -3.60
CA ILE A 461 5.73 -0.97 -4.00
C ILE A 461 5.57 -0.85 -5.51
N LYS A 462 5.41 -2.01 -6.16
CA LYS A 462 5.18 -2.09 -7.61
C LYS A 462 3.80 -1.56 -7.98
N THR A 463 3.71 -0.91 -9.13
CA THR A 463 2.44 -0.73 -9.84
C THR A 463 2.07 -2.05 -10.50
N THR A 464 0.92 -2.62 -10.13
CA THR A 464 0.40 -3.91 -10.60
C THR A 464 -0.78 -3.74 -11.56
N GLY A 465 -1.42 -2.57 -11.57
CA GLY A 465 -2.62 -2.31 -12.37
C GLY A 465 -2.44 -1.25 -13.45
N THR A 466 -3.07 -1.46 -14.60
CA THR A 466 -3.29 -0.43 -15.62
C THR A 466 -4.75 -0.38 -16.03
N PHE A 467 -5.22 0.80 -16.43
CA PHE A 467 -6.57 1.01 -16.93
C PHE A 467 -6.57 2.13 -17.97
N GLU A 468 -7.24 1.88 -19.09
CA GLU A 468 -7.55 2.84 -20.14
C GLU A 468 -8.92 2.52 -20.73
N SER A 469 -9.68 3.54 -21.11
CA SER A 469 -11.00 3.41 -21.73
C SER A 469 -11.22 4.44 -22.83
N SER A 470 -12.33 4.32 -23.56
CA SER A 470 -12.75 5.35 -24.53
C SER A 470 -13.22 6.68 -23.91
N ASP A 471 -13.37 6.77 -22.58
CA ASP A 471 -13.77 8.00 -21.89
C ASP A 471 -12.56 8.69 -21.25
N ALA A 472 -12.24 9.89 -21.74
CA ALA A 472 -11.08 10.65 -21.29
C ALA A 472 -11.21 11.15 -19.83
N THR A 473 -12.43 11.39 -19.34
CA THR A 473 -12.68 11.81 -17.96
C THR A 473 -12.33 10.67 -17.01
N MET A 474 -12.81 9.45 -17.29
CA MET A 474 -12.47 8.26 -16.51
C MET A 474 -10.96 7.98 -16.51
N ASN A 475 -10.29 8.12 -17.65
CA ASN A 475 -8.84 7.94 -17.74
C ASN A 475 -8.09 8.97 -16.87
N GLN A 476 -8.53 10.23 -16.87
CA GLN A 476 -7.94 11.26 -16.02
C GLN A 476 -8.22 11.02 -14.53
N ILE A 477 -9.41 10.54 -14.16
CA ILE A 477 -9.73 10.16 -12.78
C ILE A 477 -8.84 9.01 -12.31
N PHE A 478 -8.63 7.98 -13.14
CA PHE A 478 -7.71 6.89 -12.81
C PHE A 478 -6.28 7.40 -12.57
N LYS A 479 -5.79 8.32 -13.43
CA LYS A 479 -4.49 8.96 -13.25
C LYS A 479 -4.40 9.77 -11.95
N ASN A 480 -5.46 10.52 -11.61
CA ASN A 480 -5.53 11.28 -10.36
C ASN A 480 -5.52 10.35 -9.13
N ALA A 481 -6.27 9.25 -9.19
CA ALA A 481 -6.28 8.21 -8.15
C ALA A 481 -4.87 7.60 -7.99
N TYR A 482 -4.23 7.21 -9.08
CA TYR A 482 -2.87 6.67 -9.08
C TYR A 482 -1.88 7.58 -8.33
N TRP A 483 -1.88 8.88 -8.65
CA TRP A 483 -1.00 9.85 -7.99
C TRP A 483 -1.36 10.09 -6.52
N GLY A 484 -2.65 10.17 -6.21
CA GLY A 484 -3.12 10.37 -4.83
C GLY A 484 -2.78 9.20 -3.92
N ILE A 485 -3.01 7.97 -4.39
CA ILE A 485 -2.75 6.74 -3.64
C ILE A 485 -1.26 6.61 -3.31
N ARG A 486 -0.38 6.66 -4.32
CA ARG A 486 1.08 6.55 -4.08
C ARG A 486 1.62 7.67 -3.21
N GLY A 487 1.05 8.88 -3.33
CA GLY A 487 1.45 10.01 -2.50
C GLY A 487 1.22 9.77 -1.01
N ASN A 488 0.18 9.01 -0.68
CA ASN A 488 -0.29 8.76 0.67
C ASN A 488 0.18 7.42 1.28
N TYR A 489 1.17 6.74 0.68
CA TYR A 489 1.88 5.62 1.32
C TYR A 489 3.22 6.09 1.92
N LYS A 490 3.39 5.89 3.23
CA LYS A 490 4.59 6.24 4.01
C LYS A 490 4.92 5.18 5.08
N GLY A 491 4.98 3.90 4.69
CA GLY A 491 5.06 2.76 5.63
C GLY A 491 3.75 2.49 6.39
N MET A 492 2.73 3.28 6.11
CA MET A 492 1.33 3.21 6.52
C MET A 492 0.54 4.10 5.54
N PRO A 493 -0.75 3.85 5.32
CA PRO A 493 -1.58 4.79 4.56
C PRO A 493 -1.87 6.03 5.41
N ILE A 494 -1.66 7.23 4.88
CA ILE A 494 -2.04 8.50 5.52
C ILE A 494 -3.24 9.14 4.80
N ASP A 495 -3.96 10.04 5.48
CA ASP A 495 -5.10 10.78 4.92
C ASP A 495 -4.67 11.73 3.80
N CYS A 496 -3.67 12.56 4.11
CA CYS A 496 -3.15 13.57 3.22
C CYS A 496 -1.64 13.82 3.47
N PRO A 497 -0.87 14.29 2.48
CA PRO A 497 0.60 14.34 2.59
C PRO A 497 1.20 15.74 2.87
N GLN A 498 0.38 16.79 2.93
CA GLN A 498 0.83 18.19 2.90
C GLN A 498 0.68 18.93 4.25
N ARG A 499 -0.50 18.86 4.89
CA ARG A 499 -0.81 19.67 6.08
C ARG A 499 -0.24 19.05 7.36
N ASN A 500 -0.46 19.71 8.50
CA ASN A 500 -0.09 19.24 9.85
C ASN A 500 -0.98 18.07 10.37
N GLU A 501 -1.21 17.06 9.54
CA GLU A 501 -2.03 15.87 9.85
C GLU A 501 -1.29 14.59 9.51
N ARG A 502 -1.33 14.15 8.25
CA ARG A 502 -0.60 12.98 7.75
C ARG A 502 -0.86 11.77 8.64
N GLN A 503 -2.08 11.60 9.11
CA GLN A 503 -2.43 10.58 10.07
C GLN A 503 -3.01 9.36 9.35
N PRO A 504 -2.72 8.16 9.86
CA PRO A 504 -3.30 6.93 9.31
C PRO A 504 -4.73 6.72 9.79
N TRP A 505 -5.62 7.61 9.34
CA TRP A 505 -7.05 7.54 9.61
C TRP A 505 -7.62 6.25 9.02
N LEU A 506 -8.31 5.48 9.86
CA LEU A 506 -8.78 4.16 9.45
C LEU A 506 -9.90 4.25 8.40
N GLY A 507 -10.90 5.10 8.63
CA GLY A 507 -12.07 5.25 7.77
C GLY A 507 -11.77 5.59 6.31
N ASP A 508 -10.60 6.15 6.03
CA ASP A 508 -10.15 6.54 4.70
C ASP A 508 -9.83 5.34 3.78
N ARG A 509 -9.53 4.18 4.37
CA ARG A 509 -9.00 3.00 3.66
C ARG A 509 -9.77 1.72 3.99
N THR A 510 -11.05 1.81 4.32
CA THR A 510 -11.94 0.64 4.47
C THR A 510 -12.06 -0.14 3.15
N THR A 511 -13.04 0.17 2.30
CA THR A 511 -13.18 -0.42 0.96
C THR A 511 -12.16 0.16 -0.02
N GLY A 512 -11.66 1.39 0.22
CA GLY A 512 -10.63 2.02 -0.61
C GLY A 512 -9.37 1.18 -0.78
N ALA A 513 -8.92 0.48 0.29
CA ALA A 513 -7.77 -0.41 0.23
C ALA A 513 -7.93 -1.54 -0.81
N TYR A 514 -9.16 -2.00 -1.05
CA TYR A 514 -9.45 -2.98 -2.09
C TYR A 514 -9.38 -2.34 -3.49
N GLY A 515 -9.89 -1.13 -3.69
CA GLY A 515 -9.69 -0.42 -4.95
C GLY A 515 -8.21 -0.22 -5.31
N GLU A 516 -7.40 0.04 -4.30
CA GLU A 516 -5.96 0.28 -4.44
C GLU A 516 -5.14 -0.98 -4.70
N SER A 517 -5.57 -2.15 -4.20
CA SER A 517 -4.85 -3.41 -4.41
C SER A 517 -4.81 -3.82 -5.87
N PHE A 518 -5.73 -3.31 -6.70
CA PHE A 518 -5.64 -3.47 -8.14
C PHE A 518 -4.53 -2.64 -8.77
N ILE A 519 -4.14 -1.51 -8.17
CA ILE A 519 -3.17 -0.57 -8.76
C ILE A 519 -1.75 -0.82 -8.23
N PHE A 520 -1.61 -1.18 -6.96
CA PHE A 520 -0.34 -1.33 -6.27
C PHE A 520 -0.23 -2.67 -5.54
N ASP A 521 0.98 -3.24 -5.51
CA ASP A 521 1.32 -4.41 -4.68
C ASP A 521 1.39 -4.04 -3.18
N ASN A 522 0.23 -3.76 -2.61
CA ASN A 522 0.09 -3.22 -1.27
C ASN A 522 -0.10 -4.29 -0.19
N GLN A 523 0.08 -5.58 -0.51
CA GLN A 523 -0.18 -6.70 0.38
C GLN A 523 0.62 -6.59 1.70
N THR A 524 1.94 -6.41 1.60
CA THR A 524 2.82 -6.36 2.78
C THR A 524 2.59 -5.09 3.61
N LEU A 525 2.32 -3.95 2.96
CA LEU A 525 1.96 -2.69 3.62
C LEU A 525 0.69 -2.85 4.46
N TYR A 526 -0.37 -3.41 3.89
CA TYR A 526 -1.62 -3.61 4.61
C TYR A 526 -1.53 -4.69 5.68
N ALA A 527 -0.78 -5.77 5.44
CA ALA A 527 -0.52 -6.79 6.48
C ALA A 527 0.19 -6.18 7.70
N LYS A 528 1.20 -5.32 7.48
CA LYS A 528 1.86 -4.56 8.56
C LYS A 528 0.90 -3.56 9.22
N TRP A 529 0.03 -2.92 8.47
CA TRP A 529 -0.93 -1.97 9.05
C TRP A 529 -1.95 -2.64 9.98
N LEU A 530 -2.35 -3.88 9.68
CA LEU A 530 -3.16 -4.68 10.62
C LEU A 530 -2.42 -4.96 11.94
N ASP A 531 -1.10 -5.11 11.92
CA ASP A 531 -0.29 -5.17 13.15
C ASP A 531 -0.30 -3.85 13.90
N ASP A 532 -0.21 -2.71 13.21
CA ASP A 532 -0.31 -1.40 13.84
C ASP A 532 -1.68 -1.19 14.52
N ILE A 533 -2.77 -1.59 13.86
CA ILE A 533 -4.13 -1.54 14.43
C ILE A 533 -4.24 -2.43 15.66
N LYS A 534 -3.77 -3.67 15.58
CA LYS A 534 -3.72 -4.60 16.72
C LYS A 534 -2.94 -4.01 17.90
N ASN A 535 -1.77 -3.44 17.62
CA ASN A 535 -0.88 -2.89 18.64
C ASN A 535 -1.46 -1.62 19.30
N ALA A 536 -2.30 -0.89 18.56
CA ALA A 536 -3.06 0.25 19.06
C ALA A 536 -4.31 -0.15 19.89
N GLN A 537 -4.71 -1.42 19.90
CA GLN A 537 -5.87 -1.87 20.68
C GLN A 537 -5.62 -1.71 22.19
N THR A 538 -6.59 -1.19 22.92
CA THR A 538 -6.54 -1.05 24.38
C THR A 538 -6.73 -2.39 25.09
N ALA A 539 -6.41 -2.43 26.39
CA ALA A 539 -6.53 -3.63 27.20
C ALA A 539 -7.97 -4.15 27.30
N ASP A 540 -8.97 -3.29 27.21
CA ASP A 540 -10.41 -3.61 27.20
C ASP A 540 -10.98 -3.89 25.79
N GLY A 541 -10.24 -3.61 24.72
CA GLY A 541 -10.59 -3.99 23.35
C GLY A 541 -10.92 -2.85 22.38
N GLY A 542 -10.97 -1.61 22.87
CA GLY A 542 -11.15 -0.41 22.04
C GLY A 542 -10.03 -0.23 21.01
N ILE A 543 -10.40 0.25 19.82
CA ILE A 543 -9.49 0.56 18.72
C ILE A 543 -9.64 2.05 18.39
N PRO A 544 -8.54 2.79 18.19
CA PRO A 544 -8.62 4.21 17.88
C PRO A 544 -9.05 4.46 16.43
N ASP A 545 -9.45 5.69 16.11
CA ASP A 545 -9.79 6.13 14.75
C ASP A 545 -8.56 6.28 13.84
N VAL A 546 -7.36 6.33 14.44
CA VAL A 546 -6.05 6.47 13.78
C VAL A 546 -5.08 5.42 14.33
N ALA A 547 -4.48 4.61 13.47
CA ALA A 547 -3.49 3.59 13.87
C ALA A 547 -2.29 3.53 12.90
N PRO A 548 -1.01 3.59 13.33
CA PRO A 548 -0.53 3.78 14.70
C PRO A 548 -1.11 5.01 15.41
N ALA A 549 -1.36 4.89 16.72
CA ALA A 549 -2.05 5.88 17.53
C ALA A 549 -1.17 7.09 17.92
N PHE A 550 -0.57 7.75 16.92
CA PHE A 550 0.15 9.02 17.12
C PHE A 550 -0.77 10.11 17.67
N TRP A 551 -2.04 10.09 17.25
CA TRP A 551 -3.14 10.82 17.87
C TRP A 551 -4.02 9.85 18.65
N ARG A 552 -4.21 10.12 19.95
CA ARG A 552 -4.99 9.28 20.87
C ARG A 552 -6.50 9.48 20.70
N TYR A 553 -7.02 9.22 19.50
CA TYR A 553 -8.45 9.29 19.21
C TYR A 553 -9.13 7.94 19.38
N TYR A 554 -9.58 7.66 20.60
CA TYR A 554 -10.48 6.55 20.89
C TYR A 554 -11.91 7.08 20.90
N GLY A 555 -12.49 7.20 19.71
CA GLY A 555 -13.84 7.73 19.51
C GLY A 555 -14.94 6.68 19.64
N ASP A 556 -14.54 5.41 19.78
CA ASP A 556 -15.38 4.21 19.77
C ASP A 556 -16.29 4.13 18.54
N ASN A 557 -15.77 4.57 17.39
CA ASN A 557 -16.51 4.57 16.15
C ASN A 557 -16.63 3.13 15.58
N VAL A 558 -17.72 2.81 14.89
CA VAL A 558 -17.84 1.51 14.20
C VAL A 558 -17.16 1.53 12.82
N THR A 559 -17.42 2.57 12.02
CA THR A 559 -17.01 2.60 10.61
C THR A 559 -15.51 2.79 10.42
N TRP A 560 -14.82 3.54 11.30
CA TRP A 560 -13.38 3.76 11.18
C TRP A 560 -12.60 2.50 11.61
N PRO A 561 -12.64 2.06 12.88
CA PRO A 561 -12.08 0.77 13.30
C PRO A 561 -12.52 -0.46 12.51
N GLY A 562 -13.71 -0.46 11.91
CA GLY A 562 -14.18 -1.52 10.99
C GLY A 562 -13.25 -1.77 9.79
N THR A 563 -12.35 -0.82 9.49
CA THR A 563 -11.21 -1.00 8.58
C THR A 563 -10.39 -2.24 8.89
N TYR A 564 -10.20 -2.56 10.17
CA TYR A 564 -9.39 -3.70 10.60
C TYR A 564 -9.89 -5.03 9.98
N ILE A 565 -11.21 -5.22 9.98
CA ILE A 565 -11.87 -6.42 9.45
C ILE A 565 -11.99 -6.35 7.92
N THR A 566 -12.30 -5.19 7.36
CA THR A 566 -12.47 -5.02 5.90
C THR A 566 -11.16 -5.19 5.13
N VAL A 567 -10.04 -4.66 5.65
CA VAL A 567 -8.70 -4.86 5.08
C VAL A 567 -8.23 -6.31 5.22
N ALA A 568 -8.51 -6.98 6.34
CA ALA A 568 -8.22 -8.41 6.48
C ALA A 568 -8.98 -9.26 5.44
N ASP A 569 -10.23 -8.91 5.14
CA ASP A 569 -11.01 -9.59 4.10
C ASP A 569 -10.45 -9.31 2.71
N MET A 570 -10.05 -8.06 2.43
CA MET A 570 -9.37 -7.70 1.18
C MET A 570 -8.09 -8.54 0.98
N LEU A 571 -7.24 -8.62 2.01
CA LEU A 571 -5.97 -9.37 1.92
C LEU A 571 -6.20 -10.85 1.61
N TYR A 572 -7.24 -11.43 2.20
CA TYR A 572 -7.66 -12.79 1.87
C TYR A 572 -8.20 -12.90 0.45
N GLN A 573 -9.14 -12.04 0.04
CA GLN A 573 -9.79 -12.15 -1.28
C GLN A 573 -8.84 -11.89 -2.46
N GLN A 574 -7.93 -10.92 -2.32
CA GLN A 574 -7.02 -10.48 -3.37
C GLN A 574 -5.71 -11.26 -3.41
N PHE A 575 -5.20 -11.71 -2.26
CA PHE A 575 -3.88 -12.32 -2.16
C PHE A 575 -3.88 -13.73 -1.55
N ALA A 576 -5.05 -14.32 -1.31
CA ALA A 576 -5.22 -15.62 -0.64
C ALA A 576 -4.52 -15.70 0.73
N ASP A 577 -4.33 -14.58 1.42
CA ASP A 577 -3.64 -14.54 2.71
C ASP A 577 -4.58 -14.89 3.88
N LYS A 578 -4.77 -16.19 4.11
CA LYS A 578 -5.54 -16.67 5.27
C LYS A 578 -4.82 -16.45 6.61
N LYS A 579 -3.48 -16.37 6.61
CA LYS A 579 -2.68 -16.27 7.84
C LYS A 579 -2.89 -14.94 8.54
N VAL A 580 -3.14 -13.88 7.77
CA VAL A 580 -3.57 -12.58 8.31
C VAL A 580 -4.87 -12.72 9.12
N ILE A 581 -5.89 -13.39 8.59
CA ILE A 581 -7.14 -13.59 9.34
C ILE A 581 -6.89 -14.42 10.60
N GLU A 582 -6.20 -15.55 10.49
CA GLU A 582 -5.88 -16.43 11.63
C GLU A 582 -5.13 -15.68 12.74
N LYS A 583 -4.12 -14.87 12.38
CA LYS A 583 -3.30 -14.09 13.31
C LYS A 583 -4.09 -13.01 14.05
N HIS A 584 -5.02 -12.34 13.35
CA HIS A 584 -5.71 -11.16 13.85
C HIS A 584 -7.10 -11.47 14.45
N TYR A 585 -7.68 -12.65 14.17
CA TYR A 585 -9.03 -13.03 14.61
C TYR A 585 -9.29 -12.81 16.10
N PRO A 586 -8.41 -13.20 17.05
CA PRO A 586 -8.65 -12.96 18.47
C PRO A 586 -8.77 -11.47 18.83
N SER A 587 -7.96 -10.61 18.19
CA SER A 587 -7.98 -9.16 18.41
C SER A 587 -9.20 -8.50 17.77
N MET A 588 -9.59 -8.92 16.56
CA MET A 588 -10.82 -8.47 15.90
C MET A 588 -12.05 -8.85 16.73
N LYS A 589 -12.13 -10.09 17.22
CA LYS A 589 -13.20 -10.56 18.11
C LYS A 589 -13.27 -9.72 19.39
N LYS A 590 -12.13 -9.42 20.01
CA LYS A 590 -12.06 -8.58 21.21
C LYS A 590 -12.66 -7.18 20.98
N TRP A 591 -12.41 -6.58 19.82
CA TRP A 591 -13.00 -5.30 19.47
C TRP A 591 -14.51 -5.39 19.22
N MET A 592 -14.98 -6.43 18.53
CA MET A 592 -16.42 -6.65 18.32
C MET A 592 -17.16 -6.78 19.66
N VAL A 593 -16.62 -7.58 20.59
CA VAL A 593 -17.16 -7.73 21.95
C VAL A 593 -17.12 -6.42 22.74
N TYR A 594 -16.07 -5.63 22.59
CA TYR A 594 -15.98 -4.30 23.19
C TYR A 594 -17.09 -3.37 22.67
N MET A 595 -17.29 -3.32 21.35
CA MET A 595 -18.34 -2.50 20.74
C MET A 595 -19.74 -2.96 21.18
N GLU A 596 -19.97 -4.27 21.15
CA GLU A 596 -21.23 -4.86 21.60
C GLU A 596 -21.56 -4.47 23.05
N LYS A 597 -20.64 -4.74 23.98
CA LYS A 597 -20.86 -4.53 25.41
C LYS A 597 -21.16 -3.07 25.77
N ASN A 598 -20.54 -2.13 25.08
CA ASN A 598 -20.63 -0.71 25.43
C ASN A 598 -21.69 0.05 24.64
N TYR A 599 -22.03 -0.40 23.43
CA TYR A 599 -22.77 0.42 22.47
C TYR A 599 -23.93 -0.29 21.76
N LEU A 600 -24.12 -1.61 21.95
CA LEU A 600 -25.31 -2.30 21.48
C LEU A 600 -26.47 -2.09 22.46
N VAL A 601 -27.50 -1.37 22.04
CA VAL A 601 -28.68 -1.05 22.84
C VAL A 601 -29.93 -1.51 22.10
N LYS A 602 -30.71 -2.41 22.70
CA LYS A 602 -31.91 -3.00 22.08
C LYS A 602 -31.61 -3.55 20.68
N ASP A 603 -30.52 -4.31 20.58
CA ASP A 603 -30.03 -4.91 19.33
C ASP A 603 -29.69 -3.90 18.21
N LEU A 604 -29.38 -2.65 18.57
CA LEU A 604 -28.89 -1.63 17.63
C LEU A 604 -27.57 -1.06 18.09
N MET A 605 -26.64 -0.95 17.15
CA MET A 605 -25.35 -0.33 17.42
C MET A 605 -25.51 1.18 17.36
N THR A 606 -25.21 1.85 18.47
CA THR A 606 -25.57 3.27 18.65
C THR A 606 -24.45 4.25 18.31
N LYS A 607 -23.23 3.75 18.06
CA LYS A 607 -22.03 4.58 18.04
C LYS A 607 -21.43 4.67 16.64
N ASP A 608 -21.76 5.76 15.95
CA ASP A 608 -20.97 6.28 14.84
C ASP A 608 -20.81 7.79 14.98
N LYS A 609 -19.58 8.29 14.90
CA LYS A 609 -19.23 9.68 15.23
C LYS A 609 -19.16 10.58 14.00
N TYR A 610 -18.62 10.07 12.90
CA TYR A 610 -18.31 10.89 11.73
C TYR A 610 -19.42 10.83 10.68
N GLY A 611 -20.23 9.77 10.68
CA GLY A 611 -21.31 9.55 9.72
C GLY A 611 -20.79 9.33 8.29
N ASP A 612 -21.65 9.61 7.32
CA ASP A 612 -21.28 9.61 5.91
C ASP A 612 -20.46 10.87 5.57
N TRP A 613 -19.20 10.87 6.02
CA TRP A 613 -18.34 12.05 6.03
C TRP A 613 -18.17 12.67 4.64
N CYS A 614 -18.12 14.01 4.55
CA CYS A 614 -17.97 14.74 3.29
C CYS A 614 -19.04 14.43 2.20
N VAL A 615 -20.31 14.23 2.60
CA VAL A 615 -21.43 14.34 1.65
C VAL A 615 -21.36 15.68 0.90
N PRO A 616 -21.60 15.71 -0.43
CA PRO A 616 -21.57 16.95 -1.19
C PRO A 616 -22.55 17.99 -0.62
N PRO A 617 -22.05 19.14 -0.13
CA PRO A 617 -22.91 20.17 0.43
C PRO A 617 -23.76 20.87 -0.64
N GLU A 618 -24.83 21.50 -0.18
CA GLU A 618 -25.72 22.35 -0.98
C GLU A 618 -25.04 23.62 -1.51
N SER A 619 -23.93 24.05 -0.89
CA SER A 619 -23.14 25.20 -1.29
C SER A 619 -21.65 24.86 -1.40
N LEU A 620 -20.99 25.41 -2.43
CA LEU A 620 -19.59 25.19 -2.76
C LEU A 620 -18.59 25.77 -1.75
N GLU A 621 -19.03 26.64 -0.84
CA GLU A 621 -18.18 27.24 0.19
C GLU A 621 -18.15 26.40 1.49
N LEU A 622 -19.08 25.46 1.64
CA LEU A 622 -19.21 24.65 2.85
C LEU A 622 -18.25 23.45 2.86
N ILE A 623 -17.80 23.08 4.06
CA ILE A 623 -17.11 21.80 4.31
C ILE A 623 -18.13 20.68 4.49
N HIS A 624 -19.19 20.95 5.26
CA HIS A 624 -20.24 19.99 5.58
C HIS A 624 -21.61 20.55 5.20
N SER A 625 -22.46 19.67 4.67
CA SER A 625 -23.87 19.96 4.44
C SER A 625 -24.54 20.45 5.73
N LYS A 626 -25.33 21.52 5.63
CA LYS A 626 -26.22 21.96 6.74
C LYS A 626 -27.65 21.46 6.54
N ASP A 627 -27.94 20.91 5.37
CA ASP A 627 -29.22 20.28 5.04
C ASP A 627 -29.30 18.86 5.64
N SER A 628 -30.22 18.67 6.59
CA SER A 628 -30.43 17.39 7.25
C SER A 628 -31.02 16.31 6.33
N ALA A 629 -31.61 16.69 5.19
CA ALA A 629 -32.06 15.74 4.17
C ALA A 629 -30.89 15.05 3.45
N ARG A 630 -29.66 15.60 3.56
CA ARG A 630 -28.44 15.01 2.97
C ARG A 630 -27.64 14.17 3.97
N THR A 631 -27.85 14.38 5.26
CA THR A 631 -27.10 13.69 6.31
C THR A 631 -27.79 12.40 6.72
N THR A 632 -27.12 11.26 6.56
CA THR A 632 -27.63 9.97 7.00
C THR A 632 -27.49 9.80 8.51
N ASN A 633 -28.49 9.18 9.15
CA ASN A 633 -28.50 8.92 10.59
C ASN A 633 -27.31 8.03 11.02
N GLY A 634 -26.54 8.47 12.02
CA GLY A 634 -25.34 7.76 12.49
C GLY A 634 -25.62 6.38 13.12
N GLU A 635 -26.72 6.20 13.85
CA GLU A 635 -27.11 4.91 14.42
C GLU A 635 -27.53 3.91 13.34
N LEU A 636 -28.16 4.39 12.25
CA LEU A 636 -28.43 3.60 11.06
C LEU A 636 -27.12 3.11 10.45
N ILE A 637 -26.15 4.02 10.21
CA ILE A 637 -24.83 3.66 9.67
C ILE A 637 -24.13 2.65 10.58
N ALA A 638 -24.06 2.94 11.88
CA ALA A 638 -23.41 2.09 12.88
C ALA A 638 -24.00 0.67 12.88
N SER A 639 -25.32 0.55 12.91
CA SER A 639 -26.02 -0.74 12.99
C SER A 639 -25.87 -1.55 11.70
N ALA A 640 -26.05 -0.91 10.53
CA ALA A 640 -25.88 -1.58 9.25
C ALA A 640 -24.43 -2.03 9.02
N PHE A 641 -23.46 -1.18 9.36
CA PHE A 641 -22.05 -1.51 9.21
C PHE A 641 -21.60 -2.57 10.22
N TYR A 642 -22.07 -2.53 11.46
CA TYR A 642 -21.77 -3.59 12.44
C TYR A 642 -22.36 -4.94 12.02
N TYR A 643 -23.58 -4.96 11.46
CA TYR A 643 -24.14 -6.16 10.81
C TYR A 643 -23.21 -6.69 9.71
N HIS A 644 -22.73 -5.82 8.82
CA HIS A 644 -21.77 -6.21 7.77
C HIS A 644 -20.48 -6.82 8.34
N LEU A 645 -19.96 -6.26 9.43
CA LEU A 645 -18.76 -6.75 10.11
C LEU A 645 -19.00 -8.11 10.77
N LEU A 646 -20.18 -8.37 11.35
CA LEU A 646 -20.54 -9.68 11.88
C LEU A 646 -20.52 -10.77 10.81
N GLN A 647 -21.01 -10.46 9.60
CA GLN A 647 -20.94 -11.41 8.46
C GLN A 647 -19.49 -11.76 8.09
N LYS A 648 -18.58 -10.77 8.12
CA LYS A 648 -17.15 -11.03 7.92
C LYS A 648 -16.55 -11.83 9.08
N MET A 649 -16.91 -11.52 10.33
CA MET A 649 -16.42 -12.26 11.49
C MET A 649 -16.89 -13.72 11.50
N LYS A 650 -18.11 -14.00 11.04
CA LYS A 650 -18.60 -15.36 10.79
C LYS A 650 -17.70 -16.10 9.80
N LYS A 651 -17.39 -15.49 8.65
CA LYS A 651 -16.43 -16.04 7.67
C LYS A 651 -15.05 -16.26 8.30
N PHE A 652 -14.55 -15.30 9.08
CA PHE A 652 -13.23 -15.38 9.69
C PHE A 652 -13.14 -16.45 10.79
N ALA A 653 -14.23 -16.69 11.52
CA ALA A 653 -14.32 -17.77 12.49
C ALA A 653 -14.15 -19.14 11.82
N THR A 654 -14.78 -19.32 10.66
CA THR A 654 -14.61 -20.53 9.83
C THR A 654 -13.17 -20.66 9.33
N ILE A 655 -12.59 -19.59 8.76
CA ILE A 655 -11.19 -19.61 8.27
C ILE A 655 -10.20 -19.93 9.40
N SER A 656 -10.44 -19.37 10.59
CA SER A 656 -9.53 -19.51 11.74
C SER A 656 -9.75 -20.79 12.55
N ASN A 657 -10.73 -21.63 12.18
CA ASN A 657 -11.17 -22.79 12.94
C ASN A 657 -11.46 -22.46 14.43
N ALA A 658 -12.08 -21.31 14.70
CA ALA A 658 -12.33 -20.80 16.06
C ALA A 658 -13.42 -21.58 16.84
N GLY A 659 -14.03 -22.61 16.23
CA GLY A 659 -15.12 -23.42 16.77
C GLY A 659 -16.51 -22.99 16.30
N ASN A 660 -17.48 -23.91 16.30
CA ASN A 660 -18.84 -23.66 15.79
C ASN A 660 -19.61 -22.59 16.59
N GLY A 661 -19.29 -22.41 17.88
CA GLY A 661 -19.98 -21.45 18.74
C GLY A 661 -19.85 -20.00 18.29
N ASP A 662 -18.71 -19.60 17.71
CA ASP A 662 -18.52 -18.24 17.19
C ASP A 662 -19.36 -17.99 15.92
N VAL A 663 -19.42 -18.99 15.03
CA VAL A 663 -20.21 -18.92 13.79
C VAL A 663 -21.70 -18.77 14.10
N GLU A 664 -22.22 -19.59 15.02
CA GLU A 664 -23.61 -19.53 15.47
C GLU A 664 -23.92 -18.21 16.20
N TYR A 665 -23.00 -17.75 17.05
CA TYR A 665 -23.14 -16.49 17.77
C TYR A 665 -23.26 -15.29 16.85
N TYR A 666 -22.35 -15.14 15.87
CA TYR A 666 -22.41 -14.02 14.94
C TYR A 666 -23.63 -14.08 14.04
N GLU A 667 -24.11 -15.27 13.69
CA GLU A 667 -25.36 -15.44 12.95
C GLU A 667 -26.57 -14.97 13.77
N ASP A 668 -26.73 -15.46 15.00
CA ASP A 668 -27.84 -15.08 15.89
C ASP A 668 -27.86 -13.57 16.16
N LEU A 669 -26.71 -12.99 16.50
CA LEU A 669 -26.59 -11.55 16.73
C LEU A 669 -26.91 -10.75 15.45
N SER A 670 -26.46 -11.20 14.29
CA SER A 670 -26.79 -10.56 13.01
C SER A 670 -28.30 -10.55 12.75
N GLN A 671 -29.01 -11.65 13.02
CA GLN A 671 -30.46 -11.72 12.82
C GLN A 671 -31.24 -10.81 13.78
N LYS A 672 -30.80 -10.73 15.05
CA LYS A 672 -31.37 -9.78 16.03
C LYS A 672 -31.21 -8.33 15.57
N ILE A 673 -30.01 -7.96 15.14
CA ILE A 673 -29.73 -6.61 14.62
C ILE A 673 -30.54 -6.32 13.36
N LYS A 674 -30.59 -7.23 12.39
CA LYS A 674 -31.41 -7.07 11.17
C LYS A 674 -32.88 -6.82 11.51
N SER A 675 -33.41 -7.57 12.47
CA SER A 675 -34.81 -7.44 12.92
C SER A 675 -35.06 -6.09 13.59
N ALA A 676 -34.24 -5.69 14.55
CA ALA A 676 -34.35 -4.40 15.24
C ALA A 676 -34.13 -3.20 14.29
N PHE A 677 -33.20 -3.35 13.35
CA PHE A 677 -32.89 -2.35 12.32
C PHE A 677 -34.10 -2.08 11.42
N ASN A 678 -34.70 -3.13 10.87
CA ASN A 678 -35.88 -2.98 10.03
C ASN A 678 -37.08 -2.45 10.82
N ALA A 679 -37.28 -2.92 12.05
CA ALA A 679 -38.35 -2.42 12.91
C ALA A 679 -38.24 -0.91 13.20
N LYS A 680 -37.02 -0.38 13.30
CA LYS A 680 -36.80 1.04 13.60
C LYS A 680 -36.73 1.93 12.36
N PHE A 681 -36.02 1.50 11.32
CA PHE A 681 -35.63 2.38 10.22
C PHE A 681 -36.41 2.14 8.92
N PHE A 682 -36.97 0.95 8.69
CA PHE A 682 -37.69 0.68 7.45
C PHE A 682 -39.12 1.22 7.49
N ASN A 683 -39.52 1.94 6.45
CA ASN A 683 -40.86 2.45 6.29
C ASN A 683 -41.62 1.66 5.21
N SER A 684 -42.50 0.76 5.62
CA SER A 684 -43.27 -0.09 4.71
C SER A 684 -44.27 0.65 3.80
N LYS A 685 -44.61 1.92 4.10
CA LYS A 685 -45.50 2.72 3.24
C LYS A 685 -44.78 3.32 2.04
N THR A 686 -43.48 3.58 2.17
CA THR A 686 -42.66 4.26 1.16
C THR A 686 -41.48 3.40 0.67
N ASN A 687 -41.31 2.21 1.26
CA ASN A 687 -40.26 1.25 0.95
C ASN A 687 -38.84 1.86 1.01
N ASN A 688 -38.60 2.72 1.98
CA ASN A 688 -37.30 3.34 2.20
C ASN A 688 -36.88 3.30 3.67
N TYR A 689 -35.64 3.71 3.91
CA TYR A 689 -35.05 3.80 5.24
C TYR A 689 -34.88 5.23 5.70
N ALA A 690 -35.26 5.50 6.96
CA ALA A 690 -35.06 6.76 7.65
C ALA A 690 -35.46 8.00 6.82
N ASN A 691 -34.50 8.86 6.45
CA ASN A 691 -34.72 10.08 5.68
C ASN A 691 -34.54 9.90 4.15
N ASN A 692 -34.55 8.66 3.66
CA ASN A 692 -34.42 8.31 2.24
C ASN A 692 -33.11 8.78 1.56
N THR A 693 -32.08 9.15 2.30
CA THR A 693 -30.76 9.41 1.68
C THR A 693 -30.27 8.18 0.92
N VAL A 694 -29.46 8.38 -0.13
CA VAL A 694 -28.88 7.27 -0.90
C VAL A 694 -28.17 6.28 0.03
N THR A 695 -27.34 6.77 0.95
CA THR A 695 -26.62 5.93 1.93
C THR A 695 -27.57 5.19 2.88
N ALA A 696 -28.67 5.79 3.33
CA ALA A 696 -29.64 5.14 4.23
C ALA A 696 -30.28 3.89 3.60
N ASN A 697 -30.55 3.94 2.30
CA ASN A 697 -31.12 2.81 1.55
C ASN A 697 -30.05 1.84 1.03
N LEU A 698 -28.89 2.37 0.62
CA LEU A 698 -27.80 1.62 -0.01
C LEU A 698 -27.18 0.59 0.93
N LEU A 699 -26.90 0.96 2.19
CA LEU A 699 -26.27 0.06 3.15
C LEU A 699 -27.11 -1.19 3.42
N PRO A 700 -28.38 -1.10 3.86
CA PRO A 700 -29.18 -2.29 4.10
C PRO A 700 -29.43 -3.11 2.82
N LEU A 701 -29.55 -2.46 1.65
CA LEU A 701 -29.68 -3.17 0.37
C LEU A 701 -28.44 -4.01 0.08
N ARG A 702 -27.24 -3.42 0.14
CA ARG A 702 -25.99 -4.12 -0.18
C ARG A 702 -25.59 -5.14 0.87
N PHE A 703 -25.98 -4.95 2.12
CA PHE A 703 -25.68 -5.89 3.19
C PHE A 703 -26.73 -7.00 3.31
N GLY A 704 -27.79 -7.00 2.50
CA GLY A 704 -28.83 -8.05 2.54
C GLY A 704 -29.77 -7.94 3.74
N MET A 705 -29.96 -6.72 4.26
CA MET A 705 -30.83 -6.44 5.41
C MET A 705 -32.26 -6.08 5.02
N VAL A 706 -32.52 -5.75 3.75
CA VAL A 706 -33.87 -5.41 3.26
C VAL A 706 -34.83 -6.59 3.47
N PRO A 707 -36.10 -6.35 3.85
CA PRO A 707 -37.10 -7.41 3.89
C PRO A 707 -37.28 -8.08 2.52
N GLU A 708 -37.50 -9.40 2.53
CA GLU A 708 -37.60 -10.20 1.31
C GLU A 708 -38.66 -9.63 0.35
N ASN A 709 -38.34 -9.62 -0.95
CA ASN A 709 -39.18 -9.12 -2.04
C ASN A 709 -39.38 -7.60 -2.08
N LEU A 710 -38.66 -6.83 -1.26
CA LEU A 710 -38.68 -5.36 -1.26
C LEU A 710 -37.37 -4.73 -1.75
N GLU A 711 -36.37 -5.54 -2.11
CA GLU A 711 -35.05 -5.09 -2.59
C GLU A 711 -35.17 -4.19 -3.82
N GLU A 712 -36.00 -4.58 -4.79
CA GLU A 712 -36.25 -3.77 -5.99
C GLU A 712 -36.90 -2.43 -5.64
N LYS A 713 -37.84 -2.40 -4.68
CA LYS A 713 -38.51 -1.17 -4.24
C LYS A 713 -37.58 -0.22 -3.49
N VAL A 714 -36.70 -0.76 -2.64
CA VAL A 714 -35.65 0.05 -2.00
C VAL A 714 -34.66 0.56 -3.04
N PHE A 715 -34.32 -0.25 -4.04
CA PHE A 715 -33.44 0.16 -5.12
C PHE A 715 -34.05 1.24 -6.03
N GLU A 716 -35.35 1.16 -6.32
CA GLU A 716 -36.11 2.21 -7.02
C GLU A 716 -35.97 3.57 -6.30
N ASN A 717 -35.99 3.59 -4.96
CA ASN A 717 -35.76 4.82 -4.19
C ASN A 717 -34.32 5.35 -4.36
N ILE A 718 -33.30 4.48 -4.37
CA ILE A 718 -31.91 4.87 -4.64
C ILE A 718 -31.78 5.49 -6.03
N ILE A 719 -32.38 4.83 -7.04
CA ILE A 719 -32.41 5.33 -8.41
C ILE A 719 -33.06 6.71 -8.47
N HIS A 720 -34.24 6.87 -7.84
CA HIS A 720 -34.96 8.13 -7.83
C HIS A 720 -34.10 9.25 -7.25
N GLU A 721 -33.46 9.03 -6.11
CA GLU A 721 -32.58 10.03 -5.51
C GLU A 721 -31.41 10.37 -6.45
N VAL A 722 -30.70 9.38 -6.97
CA VAL A 722 -29.54 9.62 -7.85
C VAL A 722 -29.97 10.34 -9.13
N GLU A 723 -31.00 9.88 -9.83
CA GLU A 723 -31.39 10.38 -11.15
C GLU A 723 -32.23 11.66 -11.11
N VAL A 724 -33.18 11.74 -10.20
CA VAL A 724 -34.20 12.80 -10.17
C VAL A 724 -33.77 13.89 -9.19
N THR A 725 -33.51 13.54 -7.92
CA THR A 725 -33.11 14.52 -6.89
C THR A 725 -31.74 15.12 -7.20
N TYR A 726 -30.74 14.27 -7.44
CA TYR A 726 -29.35 14.66 -7.64
C TYR A 726 -28.94 14.73 -9.13
N LYS A 727 -29.88 14.51 -10.05
CA LYS A 727 -29.70 14.73 -11.51
C LYS A 727 -28.54 13.92 -12.12
N GLY A 728 -28.24 12.76 -11.55
CA GLY A 728 -27.12 11.88 -11.92
C GLY A 728 -25.75 12.38 -11.45
N HIS A 729 -25.69 12.92 -10.22
CA HIS A 729 -24.44 13.31 -9.55
C HIS A 729 -24.23 12.47 -8.30
N ILE A 730 -22.98 12.44 -7.81
CA ILE A 730 -22.66 11.81 -6.54
C ILE A 730 -23.42 12.54 -5.43
N SER A 731 -23.99 11.79 -4.51
CA SER A 731 -24.77 12.34 -3.39
C SER A 731 -24.40 11.70 -2.05
N THR A 732 -23.30 10.97 -2.02
CA THR A 732 -22.82 10.18 -0.88
C THR A 732 -21.49 10.72 -0.37
N GLY A 733 -21.24 10.55 0.91
CA GLY A 733 -19.95 10.79 1.54
C GLY A 733 -19.05 9.57 1.46
N VAL A 734 -18.09 9.49 2.39
CA VAL A 734 -17.09 8.42 2.50
C VAL A 734 -17.73 7.05 2.66
N ILE A 735 -18.80 6.89 3.44
CA ILE A 735 -19.41 5.59 3.72
C ILE A 735 -20.26 5.11 2.55
N GLY A 736 -21.13 5.96 2.02
CA GLY A 736 -22.00 5.59 0.89
C GLY A 736 -21.21 5.28 -0.39
N THR A 737 -20.16 6.07 -0.66
CA THR A 737 -19.32 5.89 -1.87
C THR A 737 -18.55 4.57 -1.86
N GLN A 738 -18.40 3.89 -0.72
CA GLN A 738 -17.78 2.56 -0.64
C GLN A 738 -18.63 1.43 -1.24
N PHE A 739 -19.90 1.69 -1.56
CA PHE A 739 -20.82 0.66 -2.04
C PHE A 739 -21.64 1.07 -3.27
N LEU A 740 -21.65 2.36 -3.61
CA LEU A 740 -22.57 2.96 -4.58
C LEU A 740 -22.35 2.41 -5.99
N MET A 741 -21.12 2.42 -6.50
CA MET A 741 -20.85 2.15 -7.91
C MET A 741 -21.18 0.70 -8.25
N ARG A 742 -20.71 -0.24 -7.43
CA ARG A 742 -21.01 -1.66 -7.66
C ARG A 742 -22.45 -2.00 -7.36
N ALA A 743 -23.11 -1.36 -6.38
CA ALA A 743 -24.54 -1.58 -6.14
C ALA A 743 -25.39 -1.20 -7.36
N LEU A 744 -25.18 -0.01 -7.91
CA LEU A 744 -25.91 0.42 -9.11
C LEU A 744 -25.76 -0.58 -10.25
N SER A 745 -24.53 -1.07 -10.51
CA SER A 745 -24.29 -2.06 -11.56
C SER A 745 -24.90 -3.43 -11.24
N GLU A 746 -24.73 -3.94 -10.03
CA GLU A 746 -25.22 -5.27 -9.62
C GLU A 746 -26.75 -5.36 -9.62
N PHE A 747 -27.44 -4.25 -9.31
CA PHE A 747 -28.90 -4.17 -9.29
C PHE A 747 -29.49 -3.66 -10.61
N GLY A 748 -28.70 -3.62 -11.70
CA GLY A 748 -29.22 -3.44 -13.06
C GLY A 748 -29.23 -2.01 -13.60
N ARG A 749 -28.51 -1.07 -12.96
CA ARG A 749 -28.26 0.30 -13.45
C ARG A 749 -26.77 0.59 -13.67
N PRO A 750 -26.05 -0.20 -14.49
CA PRO A 750 -24.66 0.08 -14.83
C PRO A 750 -24.51 1.39 -15.64
N ASP A 751 -25.57 1.81 -16.34
CA ASP A 751 -25.66 3.11 -17.01
C ASP A 751 -25.49 4.28 -16.04
N LEU A 752 -26.04 4.20 -14.83
CA LEU A 752 -25.85 5.21 -13.79
C LEU A 752 -24.46 5.19 -13.19
N SER A 753 -23.89 4.00 -13.00
CA SER A 753 -22.49 3.87 -12.56
C SER A 753 -21.56 4.57 -13.57
N TYR A 754 -21.77 4.31 -14.86
CA TYR A 754 -21.04 4.97 -15.93
C TYR A 754 -21.28 6.48 -15.95
N LYS A 755 -22.53 6.94 -15.82
CA LYS A 755 -22.86 8.37 -15.75
C LYS A 755 -22.11 9.06 -14.61
N LEU A 756 -22.10 8.49 -13.41
CA LEU A 756 -21.39 9.05 -12.26
C LEU A 756 -19.86 9.10 -12.48
N ALA A 757 -19.29 8.05 -13.06
CA ALA A 757 -17.85 7.95 -13.31
C ALA A 757 -17.34 8.88 -14.43
N SER A 758 -18.18 9.20 -15.41
CA SER A 758 -17.84 10.05 -16.58
C SER A 758 -18.29 11.51 -16.43
N ASN A 759 -19.11 11.82 -15.41
CA ASN A 759 -19.61 13.17 -15.17
C ASN A 759 -18.47 14.14 -14.80
N ASN A 760 -18.54 15.38 -15.30
CA ASN A 760 -17.57 16.45 -15.06
C ASN A 760 -18.17 17.73 -14.48
N THR A 761 -19.44 17.71 -14.04
CA THR A 761 -20.08 18.80 -13.29
C THR A 761 -20.18 18.49 -11.80
N TYR A 762 -20.26 19.52 -10.96
CA TYR A 762 -20.30 19.34 -9.51
C TYR A 762 -21.62 18.68 -9.06
N PRO A 763 -21.56 17.75 -8.08
CA PRO A 763 -20.38 17.06 -7.54
C PRO A 763 -19.98 15.82 -8.36
N SER A 764 -18.71 15.70 -8.72
CA SER A 764 -18.13 14.50 -9.39
C SER A 764 -16.60 14.49 -9.30
N TRP A 765 -15.98 13.33 -9.53
CA TRP A 765 -14.51 13.25 -9.70
C TRP A 765 -14.05 13.99 -10.96
N GLY A 766 -14.84 13.96 -12.04
CA GLY A 766 -14.53 14.69 -13.26
C GLY A 766 -14.59 16.21 -13.07
N TYR A 767 -15.42 16.72 -12.15
CA TYR A 767 -15.39 18.13 -11.75
C TYR A 767 -14.04 18.50 -11.14
N MET A 768 -13.46 17.65 -10.27
CA MET A 768 -12.11 17.88 -9.73
C MET A 768 -11.10 17.99 -10.88
N ALA A 769 -11.09 17.01 -11.78
CA ALA A 769 -10.18 16.97 -12.94
C ALA A 769 -10.35 18.20 -13.85
N LYS A 770 -11.59 18.60 -14.14
CA LYS A 770 -11.92 19.79 -14.95
C LYS A 770 -11.42 21.09 -14.31
N ASN A 771 -11.30 21.11 -12.99
CA ASN A 771 -10.75 22.24 -12.22
C ASN A 771 -9.25 22.06 -11.91
N GLY A 772 -8.53 21.27 -12.70
CA GLY A 772 -7.06 21.18 -12.66
C GLY A 772 -6.49 20.23 -11.61
N ALA A 773 -7.33 19.42 -10.95
CA ALA A 773 -6.86 18.39 -10.03
C ALA A 773 -6.01 17.34 -10.76
N THR A 774 -4.85 17.03 -10.20
CA THR A 774 -3.97 15.93 -10.65
C THR A 774 -3.91 14.78 -9.63
N THR A 775 -4.73 14.88 -8.60
CA THR A 775 -4.93 13.98 -7.46
C THR A 775 -6.42 14.01 -7.09
N ILE A 776 -6.87 13.13 -6.20
CA ILE A 776 -8.24 13.19 -5.66
C ILE A 776 -8.26 14.18 -4.48
N TRP A 777 -9.35 14.93 -4.33
CA TRP A 777 -9.52 15.91 -3.26
C TRP A 777 -10.25 15.30 -2.05
N GLU A 778 -10.10 15.95 -0.89
CA GLU A 778 -10.84 15.63 0.34
C GLU A 778 -12.33 15.97 0.24
N LEU A 779 -12.65 17.04 -0.48
CA LEU A 779 -13.99 17.56 -0.68
C LEU A 779 -14.33 17.59 -2.16
N TRP A 780 -15.60 17.31 -2.49
CA TRP A 780 -16.12 17.40 -3.86
C TRP A 780 -16.00 18.82 -4.46
N ASN A 781 -15.94 19.83 -3.61
CA ASN A 781 -15.79 21.26 -3.87
C ASN A 781 -14.42 21.81 -3.41
N GLY A 782 -13.35 21.00 -3.44
CA GLY A 782 -12.04 21.38 -2.89
C GLY A 782 -11.35 22.61 -3.50
N ASN A 783 -11.83 23.12 -4.64
CA ASN A 783 -11.37 24.39 -5.22
C ASN A 783 -11.97 25.64 -4.57
N THR A 784 -13.06 25.51 -3.80
CA THR A 784 -13.81 26.66 -3.25
C THR A 784 -14.15 26.52 -1.76
N ALA A 785 -14.05 25.32 -1.19
CA ALA A 785 -14.39 25.05 0.20
C ALA A 785 -13.48 25.79 1.19
N ASP A 786 -14.02 26.12 2.38
CA ASP A 786 -13.27 26.71 3.50
C ASP A 786 -11.96 25.93 3.78
N PRO A 787 -10.82 26.64 3.92
CA PRO A 787 -9.48 26.04 4.05
C PRO A 787 -9.27 25.17 5.29
N LYS A 788 -10.11 25.27 6.33
CA LYS A 788 -9.90 24.57 7.62
C LYS A 788 -9.77 23.06 7.48
N MET A 789 -10.40 22.48 6.46
CA MET A 789 -10.31 21.06 6.10
C MET A 789 -10.51 20.88 4.60
N ASN A 790 -9.48 21.20 3.82
CA ASN A 790 -9.56 21.18 2.36
C ASN A 790 -8.24 20.72 1.71
N SER A 791 -7.91 19.44 1.87
CA SER A 791 -6.79 18.81 1.19
C SER A 791 -7.09 18.57 -0.30
N GLN A 792 -6.13 18.89 -1.17
CA GLN A 792 -6.21 18.58 -2.60
C GLN A 792 -5.47 17.28 -2.96
N ASN A 793 -5.08 16.49 -1.97
CA ASN A 793 -4.52 15.16 -2.14
C ASN A 793 -5.00 14.24 -1.01
N HIS A 794 -6.14 13.61 -1.25
CA HIS A 794 -6.84 12.72 -0.33
C HIS A 794 -7.46 11.57 -1.13
N VAL A 795 -7.64 10.39 -0.55
CA VAL A 795 -8.13 9.23 -1.32
C VAL A 795 -9.49 8.67 -0.90
N MET A 796 -10.04 9.10 0.24
CA MET A 796 -11.23 8.51 0.85
C MET A 796 -12.49 8.56 -0.04
N LEU A 797 -12.60 9.57 -0.91
CA LEU A 797 -13.74 9.71 -1.83
C LEU A 797 -13.65 8.79 -3.06
N LEU A 798 -12.61 7.95 -3.18
CA LEU A 798 -12.56 6.91 -4.21
C LEU A 798 -13.56 5.77 -3.93
N GLY A 799 -13.83 5.46 -2.65
CA GLY A 799 -14.75 4.40 -2.25
C GLY A 799 -14.55 3.10 -3.05
N ASP A 800 -15.60 2.63 -3.74
CA ASP A 800 -15.51 1.45 -4.62
C ASP A 800 -15.35 1.76 -6.13
N LEU A 801 -15.02 3.00 -6.50
CA LEU A 801 -14.86 3.41 -7.90
C LEU A 801 -13.81 2.57 -8.63
N LEU A 802 -12.64 2.39 -8.02
CA LEU A 802 -11.55 1.62 -8.64
C LEU A 802 -11.89 0.12 -8.68
N ILE A 803 -12.57 -0.41 -7.66
CA ILE A 803 -13.07 -1.79 -7.70
C ILE A 803 -14.04 -1.93 -8.88
N TRP A 804 -14.92 -0.96 -9.10
CA TRP A 804 -15.84 -0.95 -10.24
C TRP A 804 -15.10 -0.87 -11.59
N TYR A 805 -14.01 -0.08 -11.69
CA TYR A 805 -13.18 -0.04 -12.91
C TYR A 805 -12.64 -1.42 -13.27
N TYR A 806 -12.15 -2.17 -12.28
CA TYR A 806 -11.57 -3.49 -12.52
C TYR A 806 -12.65 -4.60 -12.59
N GLU A 807 -13.51 -4.75 -11.59
CA GLU A 807 -14.47 -5.86 -11.51
C GLU A 807 -15.61 -5.74 -12.53
N ASN A 808 -16.11 -4.54 -12.81
CA ASN A 808 -17.29 -4.35 -13.66
C ASN A 808 -16.94 -3.86 -15.07
N ILE A 809 -16.01 -2.91 -15.21
CA ILE A 809 -15.70 -2.33 -16.52
C ILE A 809 -14.63 -3.14 -17.27
N ALA A 810 -13.54 -3.50 -16.60
CA ALA A 810 -12.56 -4.42 -17.16
C ALA A 810 -12.99 -5.89 -17.03
N GLY A 811 -13.86 -6.23 -16.08
CA GLY A 811 -14.24 -7.61 -15.81
C GLY A 811 -13.08 -8.44 -15.29
N ILE A 812 -12.35 -7.97 -14.29
CA ILE A 812 -11.28 -8.72 -13.60
C ILE A 812 -11.67 -8.80 -12.13
N LYS A 813 -12.13 -9.98 -11.70
CA LYS A 813 -12.59 -10.23 -10.33
C LYS A 813 -12.05 -11.56 -9.82
N SER A 814 -11.61 -11.60 -8.56
CA SER A 814 -11.28 -12.85 -7.87
C SER A 814 -12.57 -13.60 -7.53
N ASN A 815 -12.63 -14.91 -7.77
CA ASN A 815 -13.77 -15.71 -7.31
C ASN A 815 -13.72 -15.83 -5.77
N PRO A 816 -14.76 -15.39 -5.04
CA PRO A 816 -14.79 -15.49 -3.57
C PRO A 816 -14.62 -16.90 -3.00
N GLU A 817 -14.98 -17.94 -3.76
CA GLU A 817 -14.83 -19.35 -3.37
C GLU A 817 -13.40 -19.88 -3.56
N THR A 818 -12.59 -19.20 -4.39
CA THR A 818 -11.20 -19.56 -4.71
C THR A 818 -10.35 -18.28 -4.72
N PRO A 819 -10.09 -17.70 -3.53
CA PRO A 819 -9.48 -16.38 -3.38
C PRO A 819 -8.09 -16.30 -4.01
N GLY A 820 -7.60 -15.07 -4.18
CA GLY A 820 -6.29 -14.80 -4.79
C GLY A 820 -6.25 -15.01 -6.30
N PHE A 821 -7.39 -14.98 -7.00
CA PHE A 821 -7.49 -15.18 -8.45
C PHE A 821 -7.13 -16.59 -8.93
N LYS A 822 -7.24 -17.61 -8.06
CA LYS A 822 -7.09 -19.01 -8.47
C LYS A 822 -8.14 -19.39 -9.52
N GLN A 823 -9.36 -18.89 -9.36
CA GLN A 823 -10.31 -18.72 -10.45
C GLN A 823 -10.67 -17.24 -10.60
N ILE A 824 -10.64 -16.76 -11.83
CA ILE A 824 -10.97 -15.38 -12.21
C ILE A 824 -12.40 -15.35 -12.72
N ILE A 825 -13.20 -14.40 -12.27
CA ILE A 825 -14.48 -14.07 -12.89
C ILE A 825 -14.19 -12.95 -13.89
N MET A 826 -14.34 -13.27 -15.18
CA MET A 826 -14.22 -12.29 -16.25
C MET A 826 -15.60 -11.93 -16.79
N LYS A 827 -16.15 -10.82 -16.29
CA LYS A 827 -17.51 -10.35 -16.62
C LYS A 827 -17.56 -8.82 -16.78
N PRO A 828 -17.04 -8.27 -17.89
CA PRO A 828 -17.20 -6.86 -18.20
C PRO A 828 -18.67 -6.53 -18.48
N ASP A 829 -19.10 -5.34 -18.07
CA ASP A 829 -20.37 -4.78 -18.50
C ASP A 829 -20.22 -4.17 -19.90
N PHE A 830 -20.48 -4.97 -20.93
CA PHE A 830 -20.43 -4.50 -22.31
C PHE A 830 -21.60 -3.60 -22.69
N SER A 831 -22.57 -3.31 -21.80
CA SER A 831 -23.73 -2.48 -22.12
C SER A 831 -23.49 -0.99 -21.87
N VAL A 832 -22.48 -0.63 -21.05
CA VAL A 832 -22.17 0.77 -20.76
C VAL A 832 -21.70 1.54 -22.01
N GLY A 833 -21.74 2.87 -21.93
CA GLY A 833 -21.48 3.79 -23.05
C GLY A 833 -20.03 3.84 -23.58
N LEU A 834 -19.17 2.91 -23.17
CA LEU A 834 -17.77 2.82 -23.59
C LEU A 834 -17.61 1.97 -24.87
N THR A 835 -16.70 2.35 -25.78
CA THR A 835 -16.41 1.58 -27.00
C THR A 835 -15.19 0.67 -26.85
N TYR A 836 -14.29 0.97 -25.91
CA TYR A 836 -13.21 0.08 -25.52
C TYR A 836 -12.79 0.25 -24.07
N VAL A 837 -12.19 -0.81 -23.52
CA VAL A 837 -11.41 -0.81 -22.27
C VAL A 837 -10.20 -1.69 -22.46
N ASN A 838 -9.05 -1.23 -21.97
CA ASN A 838 -7.81 -1.99 -21.88
C ASN A 838 -7.29 -1.88 -20.44
N ALA A 839 -7.31 -2.99 -19.72
CA ALA A 839 -6.84 -3.06 -18.36
C ALA A 839 -6.02 -4.32 -18.11
N SER A 840 -5.08 -4.21 -17.18
CA SER A 840 -4.26 -5.32 -16.73
C SER A 840 -4.09 -5.29 -15.22
N TYR A 841 -3.95 -6.46 -14.61
CA TYR A 841 -3.64 -6.61 -13.19
C TYR A 841 -2.64 -7.76 -12.99
N GLU A 842 -1.51 -7.48 -12.36
CA GLU A 842 -0.51 -8.47 -11.97
C GLU A 842 -0.91 -9.10 -10.63
N SER A 843 -1.55 -10.28 -10.70
CA SER A 843 -1.95 -11.04 -9.51
C SER A 843 -0.78 -11.85 -8.92
N ILE A 844 -1.00 -12.47 -7.75
CA ILE A 844 -0.03 -13.40 -7.15
C ILE A 844 0.33 -14.60 -8.05
N TYR A 845 -0.50 -14.92 -9.05
CA TYR A 845 -0.22 -15.97 -10.05
C TYR A 845 0.39 -15.45 -11.36
N GLY A 846 0.32 -14.15 -11.62
CA GLY A 846 0.78 -13.54 -12.86
C GLY A 846 -0.19 -12.53 -13.46
N LEU A 847 0.16 -12.01 -14.64
CA LEU A 847 -0.62 -11.06 -15.42
C LEU A 847 -2.01 -11.59 -15.81
N ILE A 848 -3.04 -10.83 -15.45
CA ILE A 848 -4.41 -10.92 -15.95
C ILE A 848 -4.64 -9.72 -16.87
N LYS A 849 -5.09 -9.96 -18.11
CA LYS A 849 -5.39 -8.88 -19.07
C LYS A 849 -6.84 -8.96 -19.55
N SER A 850 -7.50 -7.82 -19.67
CA SER A 850 -8.80 -7.67 -20.31
C SER A 850 -8.79 -6.45 -21.25
N ASP A 851 -8.88 -6.71 -22.55
CA ASP A 851 -8.82 -5.70 -23.62
C ASP A 851 -9.95 -5.94 -24.60
N TRP A 852 -11.05 -5.23 -24.40
CA TRP A 852 -12.25 -5.36 -25.22
C TRP A 852 -12.53 -4.11 -26.04
N LYS A 853 -13.06 -4.33 -27.23
CA LYS A 853 -13.52 -3.31 -28.18
C LYS A 853 -14.86 -3.76 -28.74
N LYS A 854 -15.85 -2.86 -28.76
CA LYS A 854 -17.16 -3.14 -29.36
C LYS A 854 -17.57 -2.05 -30.33
N ASP A 855 -18.31 -2.47 -31.35
CA ASP A 855 -19.09 -1.59 -32.21
C ASP A 855 -20.53 -2.13 -32.34
N LYS A 856 -21.30 -1.65 -33.32
CA LYS A 856 -22.69 -2.08 -33.53
C LYS A 856 -22.83 -3.52 -34.05
N LYS A 857 -21.74 -4.13 -34.55
CA LYS A 857 -21.73 -5.41 -35.25
C LYS A 857 -21.01 -6.51 -34.49
N ALA A 858 -20.03 -6.16 -33.66
CA ALA A 858 -19.24 -7.16 -32.97
C ALA A 858 -18.59 -6.64 -31.68
N LEU A 859 -18.32 -7.58 -30.78
CA LEU A 859 -17.41 -7.45 -29.66
C LEU A 859 -16.15 -8.27 -29.96
N VAL A 860 -14.97 -7.66 -29.81
CA VAL A 860 -13.67 -8.33 -29.83
C VAL A 860 -13.04 -8.17 -28.45
N TRP A 861 -12.69 -9.28 -27.81
CA TRP A 861 -12.15 -9.29 -26.46
C TRP A 861 -10.91 -10.17 -26.36
N SER A 862 -9.76 -9.52 -26.12
CA SER A 862 -8.48 -10.17 -25.89
C SER A 862 -8.26 -10.31 -24.39
N ILE A 863 -8.05 -11.55 -23.94
CA ILE A 863 -7.82 -11.86 -22.52
C ILE A 863 -6.53 -12.66 -22.32
N THR A 864 -5.91 -12.44 -21.17
CA THR A 864 -4.77 -13.25 -20.68
C THR A 864 -5.11 -13.78 -19.29
N ILE A 865 -4.94 -15.08 -19.10
CA ILE A 865 -5.18 -15.81 -17.85
C ILE A 865 -3.84 -16.44 -17.43
N PRO A 866 -3.30 -16.12 -16.24
CA PRO A 866 -1.99 -16.61 -15.81
C PRO A 866 -1.97 -18.13 -15.61
N ALA A 867 -0.80 -18.75 -15.75
CA ALA A 867 -0.65 -20.19 -15.56
C ALA A 867 -1.09 -20.63 -14.15
N ASN A 868 -1.50 -21.88 -14.03
CA ASN A 868 -2.01 -22.47 -12.78
C ASN A 868 -3.34 -21.86 -12.26
N THR A 869 -4.01 -21.06 -13.08
CA THR A 869 -5.35 -20.49 -12.81
C THR A 869 -6.34 -20.85 -13.93
N SER A 870 -7.59 -20.41 -13.77
CA SER A 870 -8.65 -20.49 -14.78
C SER A 870 -9.56 -19.27 -14.72
N ALA A 871 -10.38 -19.05 -15.74
CA ALA A 871 -11.39 -17.99 -15.73
C ALA A 871 -12.79 -18.50 -16.10
N ALA A 872 -13.80 -18.00 -15.39
CA ALA A 872 -15.20 -18.03 -15.81
C ALA A 872 -15.47 -16.76 -16.63
N VAL A 873 -15.62 -16.92 -17.95
CA VAL A 873 -15.72 -15.84 -18.92
C VAL A 873 -17.16 -15.68 -19.38
N TYR A 874 -17.74 -14.51 -19.13
CA TYR A 874 -19.14 -14.18 -19.45
C TYR A 874 -19.21 -13.39 -20.76
N LEU A 875 -19.97 -13.90 -21.72
CA LEU A 875 -20.16 -13.27 -23.03
C LEU A 875 -21.62 -12.82 -23.20
N PRO A 876 -21.88 -11.64 -23.81
CA PRO A 876 -23.20 -11.01 -23.88
C PRO A 876 -24.08 -11.62 -24.99
N THR A 877 -24.17 -12.94 -25.05
CA THR A 877 -25.04 -13.69 -25.95
C THR A 877 -25.34 -15.05 -25.34
N GLU A 878 -26.50 -15.63 -25.64
CA GLU A 878 -26.81 -17.02 -25.31
C GLU A 878 -26.54 -17.96 -26.51
N ASN A 879 -26.28 -17.40 -27.70
CA ASN A 879 -26.11 -18.15 -28.93
C ASN A 879 -24.64 -18.46 -29.20
N ALA A 880 -24.25 -19.71 -28.92
CA ALA A 880 -22.91 -20.23 -29.18
C ALA A 880 -22.41 -20.03 -30.62
N SER A 881 -23.31 -20.02 -31.62
CA SER A 881 -22.93 -19.86 -33.04
C SER A 881 -22.39 -18.46 -33.38
N ASN A 882 -22.64 -17.47 -32.52
CA ASN A 882 -22.12 -16.10 -32.68
C ASN A 882 -20.68 -15.96 -32.18
N ILE A 883 -20.13 -16.98 -31.52
CA ILE A 883 -18.85 -16.89 -30.82
C ILE A 883 -17.73 -17.58 -31.61
N THR A 884 -16.59 -16.91 -31.69
CA THR A 884 -15.32 -17.54 -32.05
C THR A 884 -14.27 -17.31 -30.98
N ILE A 885 -13.43 -18.32 -30.74
CA ILE A 885 -12.26 -18.27 -29.86
C ILE A 885 -11.03 -18.50 -30.74
N ASN A 886 -10.10 -17.55 -30.77
CA ASN A 886 -8.90 -17.61 -31.62
C ASN A 886 -9.24 -17.93 -33.08
N ASN A 887 -10.28 -17.28 -33.62
CA ASN A 887 -10.84 -17.46 -34.96
C ASN A 887 -11.47 -18.84 -35.25
N GLN A 888 -11.67 -19.68 -34.23
CA GLN A 888 -12.37 -20.96 -34.35
C GLN A 888 -13.79 -20.85 -33.78
N LYS A 889 -14.80 -21.36 -34.48
CA LYS A 889 -16.20 -21.34 -33.99
C LYS A 889 -16.33 -22.14 -32.71
N LEU A 890 -17.15 -21.64 -31.78
CA LEU A 890 -17.51 -22.39 -30.57
C LEU A 890 -18.43 -23.56 -30.96
N ILE A 891 -17.95 -24.80 -30.79
CA ILE A 891 -18.71 -26.02 -31.08
C ILE A 891 -19.10 -26.69 -29.75
N LYS A 892 -20.39 -27.02 -29.59
CA LYS A 892 -20.98 -27.54 -28.35
C LYS A 892 -20.42 -28.89 -27.90
N THR A 893 -19.87 -29.69 -28.82
CA THR A 893 -19.30 -31.01 -28.52
C THR A 893 -17.86 -30.97 -27.98
N SER A 894 -17.12 -29.88 -28.21
CA SER A 894 -15.72 -29.74 -27.77
C SER A 894 -15.53 -28.79 -26.59
N ASN A 895 -16.45 -27.85 -26.38
CA ASN A 895 -16.31 -26.80 -25.36
C ASN A 895 -17.48 -26.84 -24.38
N GLN A 896 -17.19 -26.97 -23.08
CA GLN A 896 -18.20 -26.89 -22.03
C GLN A 896 -18.58 -25.42 -21.78
N PHE A 897 -19.87 -25.11 -21.91
CA PHE A 897 -20.43 -23.80 -21.59
C PHE A 897 -21.83 -23.95 -21.00
N LYS A 898 -22.23 -22.95 -20.21
CA LYS A 898 -23.59 -22.83 -19.67
C LYS A 898 -24.17 -21.46 -20.00
N THR A 899 -25.49 -21.32 -19.90
CA THR A 899 -26.16 -20.03 -20.01
C THR A 899 -26.60 -19.58 -18.63
N GLU A 900 -26.36 -18.31 -18.30
CA GLU A 900 -26.71 -17.71 -17.01
C GLU A 900 -27.14 -16.25 -17.21
N LYS A 901 -28.41 -15.95 -16.92
CA LYS A 901 -28.99 -14.59 -16.96
C LYS A 901 -28.63 -13.82 -18.25
N GLY A 902 -28.93 -14.36 -19.42
CA GLY A 902 -28.64 -13.68 -20.70
C GLY A 902 -27.20 -13.80 -21.20
N ASN A 903 -26.30 -14.49 -20.47
CA ASN A 903 -24.89 -14.63 -20.83
C ASN A 903 -24.53 -16.10 -21.08
N LEU A 904 -23.65 -16.34 -22.05
CA LEU A 904 -22.95 -17.61 -22.20
C LEU A 904 -21.66 -17.56 -21.38
N VAL A 905 -21.47 -18.54 -20.52
CA VAL A 905 -20.34 -18.65 -19.60
C VAL A 905 -19.40 -19.77 -20.05
N LEU A 906 -18.16 -19.41 -20.37
CA LEU A 906 -17.07 -20.33 -20.70
C LEU A 906 -16.15 -20.52 -19.49
N THR A 907 -15.70 -21.74 -19.24
CA THR A 907 -14.55 -21.95 -18.36
C THR A 907 -13.30 -22.11 -19.22
N LEU A 908 -12.43 -21.09 -19.22
CA LEU A 908 -11.17 -21.12 -19.96
C LEU A 908 -10.00 -21.41 -19.01
N PRO A 909 -9.08 -22.31 -19.37
CA PRO A 909 -7.86 -22.48 -18.62
C PRO A 909 -6.89 -21.32 -18.89
N SER A 910 -5.74 -21.31 -18.21
CA SER A 910 -4.64 -20.36 -18.45
C SER A 910 -4.28 -20.22 -19.93
N GLY A 911 -3.77 -19.06 -20.33
CA GLY A 911 -3.40 -18.77 -21.71
C GLY A 911 -3.88 -17.41 -22.21
N SER A 912 -3.67 -17.18 -23.50
CA SER A 912 -4.16 -15.99 -24.19
C SER A 912 -5.24 -16.36 -25.21
N TYR A 913 -6.32 -15.58 -25.22
CA TYR A 913 -7.50 -15.84 -26.06
C TYR A 913 -8.01 -14.54 -26.68
N VAL A 914 -8.47 -14.63 -27.94
CA VAL A 914 -9.25 -13.60 -28.61
C VAL A 914 -10.66 -14.15 -28.84
N LEU A 915 -11.63 -13.52 -28.18
CA LEU A 915 -13.03 -13.87 -28.24
C LEU A 915 -13.73 -12.87 -29.15
N ASN A 916 -14.43 -13.36 -30.18
CA ASN A 916 -15.30 -12.51 -31.00
C ASN A 916 -16.75 -12.93 -30.81
N VAL A 917 -17.64 -11.97 -30.56
CA VAL A 917 -19.09 -12.15 -30.50
C VAL A 917 -19.72 -11.28 -31.57
N LYS A 918 -20.50 -11.90 -32.47
CA LYS A 918 -21.27 -11.21 -33.52
C LYS A 918 -22.68 -10.83 -33.06
#